data_AF-A0A371YXG3-F1
#
_entry.id   AF-A0A371YXG3-F1
#
_cell.length_a   1.000
_cell.length_b   1.000
_cell.length_c   1.000
_cell.angle_alpha   90.00
_cell.angle_beta   90.00
_cell.angle_gamma   90.00
#
_symmetry.space_group_name_H-M   'P 1'
#
loop_
_entity.id
_entity.type
_entity.pdbx_description
1 polymer ?
#
loop_
_entity_poly.entity_id
_entity_poly.type
_entity_poly.pdbx_seq_one_letter_code
_entity_poly.pdbx_strand_id
1 'polypeptide(L)'
;MPADLHILPPFLNRILSGKHFPTIRAPGYARMSGLKWLYAPTPEALAFAIRTTVAALMALTIAMWMELDDPPWAAMTVWIVAQGSRGESLSKARWRLVGTGIGAISAVIIVCSFPQAPWLFFPAISMWIGLCCMCATLVRNFRSYALVLSGYTCAIIALAATRQPDNIFMITMSRTTYIVLGIACETLVAVLFAHNLAASARRNMRQKIQMALSSATDAVANLLAGDDEAFIRSRALFGTILSINDQIEFSEVEMGPHGHEGDHARAALASVSVLLSRGLGMMARIKALETRNEQFTETSLLTRTFLLGVPPRLENDSEIPHILHDLQDLRGVCRQRIIDALTQEIGAPRDGSVEIDDLLNCRILHNALDELLGELELAVKEFDASQHEIRGDHFHFRIEAHRDFKEAAYNGIRAAVAIGASAVIWEITAWPNGIGFITMVAVTCGLFATRENPVVGTMNFLRGACWAVLVSGFLVLLFLPRPAEFEMLAAVLALPMIAGGLAARNPSTAGAAASYCLFLPNLVGPGNQTRLNEIAYFNASFALLCSIGFAVLIFRAVLPFNNDEERWRMRNRTLHDLRHLAAAHPMPRTQSWIGRNTDRFSRLIRHAGPTPTPTIEAYLQGTLSAMTIGLNIIRLRTVLERGQLPAAAERAIELFLSRMSEFSGRYGRFGRTARVARGATRSLRRLEAGEGNITSRIEITRAIAYLLVISYELGANAAFLDASQPYRVSDAS
;
A
#
# COMPACT_ATOMS: atom_id res chain seq x y z
N MET A 1 -51.91 -38.69 14.43
CA MET A 1 -51.15 -39.53 13.46
C MET A 1 -52.02 -39.74 12.22
N PRO A 2 -51.46 -39.85 11.00
CA PRO A 2 -50.17 -39.36 10.49
C PRO A 2 -50.45 -38.31 9.35
N ALA A 3 -49.62 -37.95 8.36
CA ALA A 3 -48.21 -38.22 8.05
C ALA A 3 -47.55 -37.00 7.36
N ASP A 4 -46.37 -36.61 7.82
CA ASP A 4 -45.11 -36.41 7.07
C ASP A 4 -45.07 -35.91 5.61
N LEU A 5 -44.31 -34.82 5.40
CA LEU A 5 -43.24 -34.59 4.39
C LEU A 5 -43.06 -33.06 4.19
N HIS A 6 -41.88 -32.43 4.15
CA HIS A 6 -40.54 -32.67 4.69
C HIS A 6 -39.74 -31.40 4.31
N ILE A 7 -39.08 -30.77 5.28
CA ILE A 7 -37.79 -30.05 5.16
C ILE A 7 -37.49 -29.29 3.85
N LEU A 8 -37.67 -27.96 3.87
CA LEU A 8 -36.88 -27.05 3.03
C LEU A 8 -35.60 -26.65 3.80
N PRO A 9 -34.39 -26.78 3.23
CA PRO A 9 -33.14 -26.45 3.93
C PRO A 9 -33.00 -24.92 4.15
N PRO A 10 -32.33 -24.48 5.23
CA PRO A 10 -32.19 -23.05 5.59
C PRO A 10 -31.46 -22.18 4.56
N PHE A 11 -30.85 -22.81 3.55
CA PHE A 11 -30.33 -22.17 2.34
C PHE A 11 -31.41 -21.41 1.55
N LEU A 12 -32.63 -21.94 1.43
CA LEU A 12 -33.68 -21.38 0.56
C LEU A 12 -34.32 -20.10 1.13
N ASN A 13 -34.50 -19.99 2.45
CA ASN A 13 -34.91 -18.73 3.08
C ASN A 13 -33.85 -17.62 2.94
N ARG A 14 -32.57 -17.98 2.74
CA ARG A 14 -31.49 -17.01 2.52
C ARG A 14 -31.49 -16.40 1.11
N ILE A 15 -32.18 -17.03 0.16
CA ILE A 15 -32.34 -16.55 -1.22
C ILE A 15 -33.53 -15.58 -1.34
N LEU A 16 -34.57 -15.76 -0.53
CA LEU A 16 -35.84 -15.03 -0.66
C LEU A 16 -35.91 -13.72 0.15
N SER A 17 -34.98 -13.49 1.09
CA SER A 17 -34.91 -12.25 1.89
C SER A 17 -34.01 -11.18 1.23
N GLY A 18 -34.34 -10.78 0.00
CA GLY A 18 -33.55 -9.86 -0.82
C GLY A 18 -34.19 -8.48 -1.03
N LYS A 19 -34.28 -7.64 0.01
CA LYS A 19 -34.60 -6.21 -0.19
C LYS A 19 -33.32 -5.39 -0.34
N HIS A 20 -32.89 -5.21 -1.59
CA HIS A 20 -32.43 -3.96 -2.22
C HIS A 20 -32.14 -4.27 -3.69
N PHE A 21 -33.07 -3.92 -4.59
CA PHE A 21 -32.90 -4.17 -6.01
C PHE A 21 -31.80 -3.27 -6.58
N PRO A 22 -30.74 -3.81 -7.22
CA PRO A 22 -29.90 -3.00 -8.10
C PRO A 22 -30.75 -2.54 -9.30
N THR A 23 -30.53 -1.31 -9.76
CA THR A 23 -31.27 -0.74 -10.89
C THR A 23 -31.12 -1.62 -12.13
N ILE A 24 -32.26 -2.03 -12.71
CA ILE A 24 -32.30 -2.91 -13.89
C ILE A 24 -31.76 -2.14 -15.10
N ARG A 25 -30.46 -2.30 -15.39
CA ARG A 25 -29.87 -1.92 -16.67
C ARG A 25 -30.20 -2.98 -17.72
N ALA A 26 -30.46 -2.54 -18.95
CA ALA A 26 -30.94 -3.40 -20.03
C ALA A 26 -30.04 -4.64 -20.26
N PRO A 27 -30.63 -5.83 -20.51
CA PRO A 27 -29.88 -7.07 -20.69
C PRO A 27 -29.00 -7.00 -21.94
N GLY A 28 -27.69 -6.97 -21.73
CA GLY A 28 -26.68 -6.88 -22.80
C GLY A 28 -25.54 -5.91 -22.46
N TYR A 29 -25.89 -4.71 -21.95
CA TYR A 29 -24.90 -3.63 -21.73
C TYR A 29 -23.80 -3.99 -20.72
N ALA A 30 -24.15 -4.68 -19.63
CA ALA A 30 -23.19 -5.07 -18.59
C ALA A 30 -22.14 -6.10 -19.06
N ARG A 31 -22.46 -6.90 -20.09
CA ARG A 31 -21.53 -7.90 -20.65
C ARG A 31 -20.60 -7.26 -21.67
N MET A 32 -21.11 -6.33 -22.49
CA MET A 32 -20.31 -5.55 -23.44
C MET A 32 -19.35 -4.59 -22.73
N SER A 33 -19.76 -3.95 -21.63
CA SER A 33 -18.86 -3.09 -20.85
C SER A 33 -17.64 -3.82 -20.29
N GLY A 34 -17.75 -5.13 -20.02
CA GLY A 34 -16.62 -5.96 -19.55
C GLY A 34 -15.55 -6.25 -20.60
N LEU A 35 -15.86 -6.07 -21.89
CA LEU A 35 -14.93 -6.27 -23.02
C LEU A 35 -14.47 -4.96 -23.67
N LYS A 36 -14.87 -3.80 -23.14
CA LYS A 36 -14.52 -2.47 -23.68
C LYS A 36 -13.01 -2.28 -23.88
N TRP A 37 -12.20 -2.86 -23.00
CA TRP A 37 -10.73 -2.83 -23.06
C TRP A 37 -10.14 -3.49 -24.33
N LEU A 38 -10.88 -4.38 -24.99
CA LEU A 38 -10.42 -5.11 -26.17
C LEU A 38 -10.81 -4.41 -27.48
N TYR A 39 -12.05 -3.90 -27.57
CA TYR A 39 -12.58 -3.28 -28.81
C TYR A 39 -12.46 -1.74 -28.83
N ALA A 40 -12.31 -1.09 -27.68
CA ALA A 40 -12.12 0.35 -27.54
C ALA A 40 -11.06 0.66 -26.46
N PRO A 41 -9.80 0.22 -26.67
CA PRO A 41 -8.70 0.48 -25.73
C PRO A 41 -8.36 1.98 -25.67
N THR A 42 -7.78 2.42 -24.55
CA THR A 42 -7.17 3.75 -24.48
C THR A 42 -5.88 3.80 -25.32
N PRO A 43 -5.49 4.97 -25.87
CA PRO A 43 -4.25 5.09 -26.65
C PRO A 43 -3.01 4.60 -25.88
N GLU A 44 -2.93 4.89 -24.58
CA GLU A 44 -1.86 4.40 -23.70
C GLU A 44 -1.84 2.86 -23.57
N ALA A 45 -3.01 2.22 -23.45
CA ALA A 45 -3.10 0.78 -23.32
C ALA A 45 -2.66 0.08 -24.62
N LEU A 46 -3.08 0.62 -25.77
CA LEU A 46 -2.69 0.12 -27.08
C LEU A 46 -1.19 0.34 -27.34
N ALA A 47 -0.66 1.53 -27.02
CA ALA A 47 0.77 1.82 -27.14
C ALA A 47 1.61 0.87 -26.27
N PHE A 48 1.22 0.63 -25.01
CA PHE A 48 1.87 -0.34 -24.13
C PHE A 48 1.84 -1.76 -24.72
N ALA A 49 0.68 -2.21 -25.21
CA ALA A 49 0.50 -3.56 -25.75
C ALA A 49 1.34 -3.80 -27.01
N ILE A 50 1.35 -2.85 -27.95
CA ILE A 50 2.17 -2.92 -29.17
C ILE A 50 3.66 -2.85 -28.82
N ARG A 51 4.09 -1.87 -28.03
CA ARG A 51 5.50 -1.69 -27.60
C ARG A 51 6.06 -2.96 -26.95
N THR A 52 5.30 -3.55 -26.02
CA THR A 52 5.73 -4.75 -25.29
C THR A 52 5.75 -5.98 -26.20
N THR A 53 4.79 -6.10 -27.13
CA THR A 53 4.77 -7.17 -28.12
C THR A 53 5.96 -7.09 -29.08
N VAL A 54 6.27 -5.91 -29.61
CA VAL A 54 7.45 -5.67 -30.46
C VAL A 54 8.74 -6.03 -29.72
N ALA A 55 8.89 -5.59 -28.46
CA ALA A 55 10.05 -5.95 -27.65
C ALA A 55 10.18 -7.46 -27.40
N ALA A 56 9.07 -8.16 -27.15
CA ALA A 56 9.05 -9.58 -26.88
C ALA A 56 9.29 -10.44 -28.14
N LEU A 57 8.77 -10.01 -29.29
CA LEU A 57 9.08 -10.63 -30.58
C LEU A 57 10.54 -10.39 -30.97
N MET A 58 11.07 -9.17 -30.80
CA MET A 58 12.48 -8.86 -31.04
C MET A 58 13.42 -9.72 -30.15
N ALA A 59 13.08 -9.89 -28.87
CA ALA A 59 13.81 -10.77 -27.96
C ALA A 59 13.77 -12.24 -28.42
N LEU A 60 12.63 -12.71 -28.94
CA LEU A 60 12.48 -14.04 -29.50
C LEU A 60 13.31 -14.22 -30.78
N THR A 61 13.27 -13.25 -31.71
CA THR A 61 14.07 -13.25 -32.94
C THR A 61 15.56 -13.35 -32.63
N ILE A 62 16.07 -12.51 -31.73
CA ILE A 62 17.49 -12.53 -31.36
C ILE A 62 17.86 -13.85 -30.66
N ALA A 63 17.00 -14.36 -29.77
CA ALA A 63 17.26 -15.63 -29.08
C ALA A 63 17.30 -16.84 -30.04
N MET A 64 16.41 -16.87 -31.04
CA MET A 64 16.40 -17.89 -32.09
C MET A 64 17.57 -17.71 -33.06
N TRP A 65 17.94 -16.48 -33.42
CA TRP A 65 19.09 -16.19 -34.29
C TRP A 65 20.44 -16.53 -33.63
N MET A 66 20.53 -16.39 -32.31
CA MET A 66 21.67 -16.85 -31.50
C MET A 66 21.67 -18.36 -31.22
N GLU A 67 20.75 -19.14 -31.82
CA GLU A 67 20.56 -20.59 -31.62
C GLU A 67 20.49 -21.03 -30.15
N LEU A 68 19.92 -20.20 -29.28
CA LEU A 68 19.82 -20.53 -27.86
C LEU A 68 18.81 -21.66 -27.62
N ASP A 69 19.10 -22.53 -26.64
CA ASP A 69 18.34 -23.76 -26.32
C ASP A 69 16.83 -23.52 -26.07
N ASP A 70 16.48 -22.39 -25.46
CA ASP A 70 15.21 -22.16 -24.78
C ASP A 70 14.64 -20.72 -25.04
N PRO A 71 14.45 -20.30 -26.31
CA PRO A 71 14.10 -18.91 -26.67
C PRO A 71 12.87 -18.27 -25.98
N PRO A 72 11.79 -19.01 -25.61
CA PRO A 72 10.60 -18.42 -24.99
C PRO A 72 10.88 -17.65 -23.69
N TRP A 73 11.97 -17.97 -22.97
CA TRP A 73 12.36 -17.31 -21.73
C TRP A 73 12.79 -15.84 -21.91
N ALA A 74 13.28 -15.48 -23.09
CA ALA A 74 13.61 -14.09 -23.42
C ALA A 74 12.33 -13.24 -23.58
N ALA A 75 11.36 -13.73 -24.38
CA ALA A 75 10.05 -13.09 -24.55
C ALA A 75 9.25 -13.04 -23.24
N MET A 76 9.28 -14.11 -22.44
CA MET A 76 8.70 -14.16 -21.10
C MET A 76 9.30 -13.07 -20.19
N THR A 77 10.62 -12.86 -20.26
CA THR A 77 11.30 -11.82 -19.48
C THR A 77 10.85 -10.41 -19.86
N VAL A 78 10.65 -10.12 -21.15
CA VAL A 78 10.08 -8.83 -21.58
C VAL A 78 8.72 -8.59 -20.91
N TRP A 79 7.81 -9.57 -20.93
CA TRP A 79 6.50 -9.46 -20.30
C TRP A 79 6.54 -9.35 -18.76
N ILE A 80 7.53 -9.97 -18.11
CA ILE A 80 7.72 -9.80 -16.66
C ILE A 80 8.20 -8.39 -16.33
N VAL A 81 9.09 -7.81 -17.14
CA VAL A 81 9.74 -6.53 -16.87
C VAL A 81 8.85 -5.35 -17.25
N ALA A 82 8.22 -5.36 -18.43
CA ALA A 82 7.44 -4.26 -18.98
C ALA A 82 6.35 -3.74 -18.02
N GLN A 83 6.49 -2.50 -17.53
CA GLN A 83 5.53 -1.81 -16.67
C GLN A 83 4.87 -0.60 -17.37
N GLY A 84 3.92 0.04 -16.67
CA GLY A 84 3.16 1.17 -17.22
C GLY A 84 3.99 2.45 -17.36
N SER A 85 4.96 2.66 -16.49
CA SER A 85 5.98 3.72 -16.59
C SER A 85 7.38 3.13 -16.85
N ARG A 86 8.31 3.94 -17.35
CA ARG A 86 9.68 3.50 -17.63
C ARG A 86 10.46 3.31 -16.34
N GLY A 87 10.23 4.14 -15.32
CA GLY A 87 10.84 4.05 -14.00
C GLY A 87 10.49 2.75 -13.29
N GLU A 88 9.22 2.36 -13.34
CA GLU A 88 8.77 1.04 -12.89
C GLU A 88 9.50 -0.08 -13.66
N SER A 89 9.54 0.00 -15.00
CA SER A 89 10.17 -1.02 -15.84
C SER A 89 11.68 -1.14 -15.57
N LEU A 90 12.40 -0.02 -15.52
CA LEU A 90 13.85 0.05 -15.29
C LEU A 90 14.22 -0.36 -13.86
N SER A 91 13.46 0.07 -12.86
CA SER A 91 13.66 -0.38 -11.48
C SER A 91 13.43 -1.89 -11.37
N LYS A 92 12.36 -2.42 -11.98
CA LYS A 92 12.07 -3.86 -12.03
C LYS A 92 13.14 -4.65 -12.82
N ALA A 93 13.68 -4.09 -13.90
CA ALA A 93 14.77 -4.67 -14.69
C ALA A 93 16.07 -4.78 -13.86
N ARG A 94 16.48 -3.69 -13.21
CA ARG A 94 17.66 -3.66 -12.32
C ARG A 94 17.54 -4.69 -11.21
N TRP A 95 16.40 -4.72 -10.53
CA TRP A 95 16.13 -5.70 -9.48
C TRP A 95 15.96 -7.13 -10.01
N ARG A 96 15.55 -7.30 -11.28
CA ARG A 96 15.56 -8.61 -11.96
C ARG A 96 17.00 -9.12 -12.17
N LEU A 97 17.93 -8.28 -12.62
CA LEU A 97 19.34 -8.67 -12.75
C LEU A 97 19.94 -9.11 -11.41
N VAL A 98 19.72 -8.34 -10.34
CA VAL A 98 20.21 -8.66 -8.99
C VAL A 98 19.63 -9.99 -8.48
N GLY A 99 18.32 -10.18 -8.57
CA GLY A 99 17.68 -11.42 -8.12
C GLY A 99 18.12 -12.65 -8.94
N THR A 100 18.26 -12.50 -10.26
CA THR A 100 18.78 -13.56 -11.14
C THR A 100 20.21 -13.94 -10.78
N GLY A 101 21.10 -12.97 -10.55
CA GLY A 101 22.49 -13.24 -10.18
C GLY A 101 22.62 -14.01 -8.86
N ILE A 102 21.89 -13.60 -7.82
CA ILE A 102 21.88 -14.31 -6.53
C ILE A 102 21.27 -15.71 -6.69
N GLY A 103 20.16 -15.84 -7.45
CA GLY A 103 19.53 -17.14 -7.71
C GLY A 103 20.41 -18.11 -8.51
N ALA A 104 21.16 -17.61 -9.49
CA ALA A 104 22.12 -18.37 -10.30
C ALA A 104 23.28 -18.91 -9.44
N ILE A 105 23.90 -18.04 -8.63
CA ILE A 105 24.99 -18.44 -7.72
C ILE A 105 24.48 -19.50 -6.72
N SER A 106 23.31 -19.28 -6.11
CA SER A 106 22.72 -20.24 -5.16
C SER A 106 22.35 -21.58 -5.80
N ALA A 107 21.90 -21.59 -7.06
CA ALA A 107 21.62 -22.84 -7.78
C ALA A 107 22.89 -23.67 -7.98
N VAL A 108 23.98 -23.05 -8.45
CA VAL A 108 25.28 -23.71 -8.61
C VAL A 108 25.76 -24.28 -7.28
N ILE A 109 25.70 -23.50 -6.19
CA ILE A 109 26.11 -23.96 -4.85
C ILE A 109 25.30 -25.18 -4.39
N ILE A 110 23.97 -25.15 -4.54
CA ILE A 110 23.10 -26.25 -4.08
C ILE A 110 23.31 -27.51 -4.92
N VAL A 111 23.39 -27.41 -6.25
CA VAL A 111 23.62 -28.55 -7.14
C VAL A 111 25.01 -29.16 -6.92
N CYS A 112 26.06 -28.36 -6.81
CA CYS A 112 27.41 -28.85 -6.56
C CYS A 112 27.59 -29.46 -5.16
N SER A 113 26.79 -29.03 -4.17
CA SER A 113 26.83 -29.60 -2.80
C SER A 113 26.11 -30.95 -2.70
N PHE A 114 25.05 -31.17 -3.49
CA PHE A 114 24.17 -32.35 -3.37
C PHE A 114 23.85 -33.04 -4.72
N PRO A 115 24.81 -33.26 -5.64
CA PRO A 115 24.53 -33.69 -7.01
C PRO A 115 23.91 -35.09 -7.12
N GLN A 116 24.13 -35.95 -6.11
CA GLN A 116 23.66 -37.34 -6.07
C GLN A 116 22.79 -37.64 -4.83
N ALA A 117 22.34 -36.61 -4.10
CA ALA A 117 21.59 -36.77 -2.85
C ALA A 117 20.24 -36.03 -2.89
N PRO A 118 19.20 -36.58 -3.58
CA PRO A 118 17.87 -35.96 -3.68
C PRO A 118 17.26 -35.59 -2.32
N TRP A 119 17.46 -36.46 -1.32
CA TRP A 119 16.99 -36.30 0.06
C TRP A 119 17.64 -35.12 0.82
N LEU A 120 18.77 -34.58 0.35
CA LEU A 120 19.35 -33.32 0.84
C LEU A 120 19.02 -32.14 -0.10
N PHE A 121 19.04 -32.39 -1.41
CA PHE A 121 18.78 -31.39 -2.44
C PHE A 121 17.39 -30.74 -2.30
N PHE A 122 16.33 -31.53 -2.14
CA PHE A 122 14.97 -31.00 -2.04
C PHE A 122 14.71 -30.21 -0.75
N PRO A 123 15.15 -30.66 0.44
CA PRO A 123 15.13 -29.81 1.64
C PRO A 123 15.98 -28.55 1.52
N ALA A 124 17.17 -28.61 0.92
CA ALA A 124 18.04 -27.45 0.75
C ALA A 124 17.39 -26.36 -0.13
N ILE A 125 16.82 -26.74 -1.28
CA ILE A 125 16.15 -25.78 -2.17
C ILE A 125 14.82 -25.26 -1.59
N SER A 126 14.09 -26.11 -0.86
CA SER A 126 12.90 -25.72 -0.08
C SER A 126 13.24 -24.67 0.98
N MET A 127 14.30 -24.89 1.77
CA MET A 127 14.75 -23.97 2.80
C MET A 127 15.26 -22.65 2.21
N TRP A 128 16.00 -22.70 1.09
CA TRP A 128 16.44 -21.50 0.36
C TRP A 128 15.25 -20.65 -0.10
N ILE A 129 14.26 -21.26 -0.76
CA ILE A 129 13.07 -20.55 -1.25
C ILE A 129 12.25 -20.00 -0.08
N GLY A 130 12.13 -20.74 1.02
CA GLY A 130 11.50 -20.27 2.26
C GLY A 130 12.20 -19.03 2.84
N LEU A 131 13.53 -19.06 2.93
CA LEU A 131 14.34 -17.92 3.39
C LEU A 131 14.19 -16.71 2.46
N CYS A 132 14.24 -16.92 1.14
CA CYS A 132 13.99 -15.87 0.14
C CYS A 132 12.61 -15.23 0.32
N CYS A 133 11.55 -16.01 0.51
CA CYS A 133 10.18 -15.51 0.70
C CYS A 133 10.01 -14.78 2.05
N MET A 134 10.66 -15.27 3.12
CA MET A 134 10.70 -14.60 4.42
C MET A 134 11.39 -13.24 4.32
N CYS A 135 12.62 -13.19 3.79
CA CYS A 135 13.37 -11.96 3.59
C CYS A 135 12.62 -10.98 2.66
N ALA A 136 11.99 -11.47 1.59
CA ALA A 136 11.21 -10.64 0.68
C ALA A 136 10.01 -9.95 1.36
N THR A 137 9.37 -10.61 2.32
CA THR A 137 8.25 -10.03 3.09
C THR A 137 8.69 -8.89 4.03
N LEU A 138 9.99 -8.81 4.38
CA LEU A 138 10.55 -7.77 5.25
C LEU A 138 11.02 -6.50 4.50
N VAL A 139 11.03 -6.54 3.17
CA VAL A 139 11.50 -5.43 2.31
C VAL A 139 10.37 -5.00 1.36
N ARG A 140 10.32 -3.72 0.98
CA ARG A 140 9.30 -3.17 0.07
C ARG A 140 9.81 -3.01 -1.36
N ASN A 141 8.88 -2.68 -2.26
CA ASN A 141 9.11 -2.32 -3.65
C ASN A 141 9.88 -3.42 -4.41
N PHE A 142 10.54 -3.10 -5.53
CA PHE A 142 11.17 -4.16 -6.36
C PHE A 142 12.34 -4.90 -5.70
N ARG A 143 12.83 -4.43 -4.54
CA ARG A 143 13.75 -5.19 -3.68
C ARG A 143 13.13 -6.49 -3.16
N SER A 144 11.85 -6.44 -2.80
CA SER A 144 11.07 -7.62 -2.42
C SER A 144 11.03 -8.63 -3.58
N TYR A 145 10.72 -8.14 -4.77
CA TYR A 145 10.70 -8.93 -6.01
C TYR A 145 12.07 -9.56 -6.33
N ALA A 146 13.19 -8.87 -6.12
CA ALA A 146 14.53 -9.45 -6.33
C ALA A 146 14.81 -10.66 -5.41
N LEU A 147 14.42 -10.58 -4.14
CA LEU A 147 14.58 -11.67 -3.17
C LEU A 147 13.70 -12.88 -3.54
N VAL A 148 12.43 -12.64 -3.92
CA VAL A 148 11.54 -13.70 -4.44
C VAL A 148 12.11 -14.35 -5.69
N LEU A 149 12.58 -13.53 -6.64
CA LEU A 149 13.18 -13.97 -7.90
C LEU A 149 14.40 -14.84 -7.67
N SER A 150 15.28 -14.48 -6.73
CA SER A 150 16.43 -15.31 -6.36
C SER A 150 16.01 -16.72 -5.91
N GLY A 151 14.90 -16.84 -5.17
CA GLY A 151 14.32 -18.13 -4.79
C GLY A 151 13.86 -18.95 -6.00
N TYR A 152 12.94 -18.42 -6.83
CA TYR A 152 12.39 -19.23 -7.93
C TYR A 152 13.35 -19.39 -9.13
N THR A 153 14.27 -18.46 -9.38
CA THR A 153 15.35 -18.65 -10.37
C THR A 153 16.31 -19.74 -9.91
N CYS A 154 16.63 -19.80 -8.61
CA CYS A 154 17.39 -20.92 -8.06
C CYS A 154 16.68 -22.26 -8.34
N ALA A 155 15.35 -22.32 -8.12
CA ALA A 155 14.53 -23.48 -8.49
C ALA A 155 14.63 -23.83 -9.98
N ILE A 156 14.37 -22.87 -10.89
CA ILE A 156 14.38 -23.09 -12.34
C ILE A 156 15.72 -23.66 -12.81
N ILE A 157 16.84 -23.12 -12.33
CA ILE A 157 18.18 -23.53 -12.74
C ILE A 157 18.55 -24.88 -12.14
N ALA A 158 18.41 -25.05 -10.82
CA ALA A 158 18.81 -26.27 -10.13
C ALA A 158 17.94 -27.48 -10.54
N LEU A 159 16.63 -27.29 -10.71
CA LEU A 159 15.71 -28.34 -11.16
C LEU A 159 15.97 -28.76 -12.61
N ALA A 160 16.33 -27.82 -13.49
CA ALA A 160 16.74 -28.14 -14.86
C ALA A 160 18.03 -28.98 -14.91
N ALA A 161 18.98 -28.72 -14.01
CA ALA A 161 20.23 -29.47 -13.93
C ALA A 161 20.10 -30.88 -13.33
N THR A 162 18.99 -31.25 -12.67
CA THR A 162 18.82 -32.57 -12.04
C THR A 162 19.06 -33.76 -12.98
N ARG A 163 18.79 -33.61 -14.29
CA ARG A 163 19.01 -34.66 -15.30
C ARG A 163 20.45 -34.71 -15.83
N GLN A 164 21.20 -33.61 -15.71
CA GLN A 164 22.58 -33.47 -16.20
C GLN A 164 23.36 -32.51 -15.26
N PRO A 165 23.73 -32.96 -14.05
CA PRO A 165 24.35 -32.08 -13.05
C PRO A 165 25.64 -31.44 -13.54
N ASP A 166 26.43 -32.15 -14.35
CA ASP A 166 27.69 -31.68 -14.94
C ASP A 166 27.52 -30.41 -15.82
N ASN A 167 26.34 -30.24 -16.42
CA ASN A 167 26.02 -29.11 -17.29
C ASN A 167 25.44 -27.89 -16.53
N ILE A 168 25.42 -27.90 -15.19
CA ILE A 168 24.87 -26.82 -14.35
C ILE A 168 25.39 -25.42 -14.74
N PHE A 169 26.68 -25.29 -15.05
CA PHE A 169 27.26 -24.00 -15.44
C PHE A 169 26.68 -23.48 -16.76
N MET A 170 26.56 -24.35 -17.77
CA MET A 170 25.97 -23.98 -19.07
C MET A 170 24.49 -23.66 -18.94
N ILE A 171 23.71 -24.46 -18.20
CA ILE A 171 22.30 -24.20 -17.91
C ILE A 171 22.13 -22.85 -17.21
N THR A 172 22.99 -22.54 -16.24
CA THR A 172 23.01 -21.26 -15.51
C THR A 172 23.34 -20.09 -16.44
N MET A 173 24.31 -20.27 -17.35
CA MET A 173 24.72 -19.25 -18.30
C MET A 173 23.60 -18.97 -19.32
N SER A 174 23.04 -20.00 -19.97
CA SER A 174 21.89 -19.86 -20.89
C SER A 174 20.73 -19.14 -20.18
N ARG A 175 20.36 -19.56 -18.96
CA ARG A 175 19.29 -18.93 -18.14
C ARG A 175 19.56 -17.45 -17.85
N THR A 176 20.81 -17.08 -17.59
CA THR A 176 21.20 -15.69 -17.36
C THR A 176 21.12 -14.88 -18.68
N THR A 177 21.60 -15.45 -19.78
CA THR A 177 21.57 -14.83 -21.13
C THR A 177 20.14 -14.52 -21.59
N TYR A 178 19.17 -15.44 -21.46
CA TYR A 178 17.77 -15.15 -21.81
C TYR A 178 17.20 -13.95 -21.06
N ILE A 179 17.54 -13.84 -19.76
CA ILE A 179 17.02 -12.79 -18.88
C ILE A 179 17.66 -11.44 -19.23
N VAL A 180 18.98 -11.41 -19.46
CA VAL A 180 19.69 -10.20 -19.89
C VAL A 180 19.20 -9.73 -21.27
N LEU A 181 19.05 -10.66 -22.22
CA LEU A 181 18.54 -10.36 -23.56
C LEU A 181 17.12 -9.77 -23.51
N GLY A 182 16.19 -10.41 -22.79
CA GLY A 182 14.84 -9.87 -22.62
C GLY A 182 14.81 -8.49 -21.96
N ILE A 183 15.66 -8.24 -20.95
CA ILE A 183 15.81 -6.92 -20.32
C ILE A 183 16.35 -5.88 -21.31
N ALA A 184 17.37 -6.23 -22.10
CA ALA A 184 17.97 -5.35 -23.09
C ALA A 184 16.94 -4.97 -24.17
N CYS A 185 16.18 -5.94 -24.68
CA CYS A 185 15.12 -5.70 -25.67
C CYS A 185 13.98 -4.84 -25.12
N GLU A 186 13.50 -5.09 -23.90
CA GLU A 186 12.47 -4.26 -23.25
C GLU A 186 12.95 -2.82 -23.08
N THR A 187 14.17 -2.66 -22.55
CA THR A 187 14.76 -1.34 -22.28
C THR A 187 15.02 -0.56 -23.57
N LEU A 188 15.53 -1.20 -24.62
CA LEU A 188 15.78 -0.58 -25.93
C LEU A 188 14.48 -0.04 -26.54
N VAL A 189 13.44 -0.86 -26.60
CA VAL A 189 12.14 -0.43 -27.16
C VAL A 189 11.46 0.59 -26.23
N ALA A 190 11.63 0.50 -24.91
CA ALA A 190 11.16 1.53 -23.97
C ALA A 190 11.83 2.89 -24.20
N VAL A 191 13.11 2.92 -24.59
CA VAL A 191 13.84 4.15 -24.92
C VAL A 191 13.39 4.71 -26.28
N LEU A 192 13.28 3.86 -27.31
CA LEU A 192 12.89 4.30 -28.66
C LEU A 192 11.49 4.91 -28.74
N PHE A 193 10.55 4.45 -27.91
CA PHE A 193 9.16 4.91 -27.90
C PHE A 193 8.88 6.10 -26.96
N ALA A 194 9.87 6.61 -26.23
CA ALA A 194 9.65 7.64 -25.21
C ALA A 194 10.49 8.89 -25.43
N HIS A 195 9.83 10.01 -25.70
CA HIS A 195 10.46 11.32 -25.91
C HIS A 195 10.25 12.24 -24.71
N ASN A 196 11.28 13.01 -24.31
CA ASN A 196 11.25 14.03 -23.25
C ASN A 196 10.72 13.57 -21.86
N LEU A 197 11.30 12.50 -21.31
CA LEU A 197 10.74 11.79 -20.16
C LEU A 197 10.89 12.49 -18.80
N ALA A 198 12.05 13.07 -18.46
CA ALA A 198 12.27 13.64 -17.12
C ALA A 198 11.26 14.78 -16.83
N ALA A 199 10.96 15.60 -17.85
CA ALA A 199 9.90 16.61 -17.79
C ALA A 199 8.49 16.01 -17.70
N SER A 200 8.26 14.80 -18.20
CA SER A 200 6.97 14.09 -18.04
C SER A 200 6.84 13.47 -16.65
N ALA A 201 7.90 12.86 -16.12
CA ALA A 201 7.96 12.30 -14.78
C ALA A 201 7.69 13.38 -13.71
N ARG A 202 8.42 14.51 -13.77
CA ARG A 202 8.20 15.69 -12.92
C ARG A 202 6.77 16.20 -12.99
N ARG A 203 6.20 16.37 -14.20
CA ARG A 203 4.80 16.82 -14.37
C ARG A 203 3.79 15.84 -13.78
N ASN A 204 3.94 14.54 -14.02
CA ASN A 204 3.05 13.51 -13.45
C ASN A 204 3.14 13.45 -11.92
N MET A 205 4.33 13.68 -11.37
CA MET A 205 4.58 13.72 -9.92
C MET A 205 3.97 14.97 -9.28
N ARG A 206 4.24 16.16 -9.85
CA ARG A 206 3.59 17.43 -9.50
C ARG A 206 2.07 17.30 -9.48
N GLN A 207 1.47 16.81 -10.56
CA GLN A 207 0.01 16.65 -10.67
C GLN A 207 -0.56 15.76 -9.56
N LYS A 208 0.11 14.67 -9.19
CA LYS A 208 -0.35 13.79 -8.09
C LYS A 208 -0.26 14.46 -6.72
N ILE A 209 0.83 15.17 -6.43
CA ILE A 209 0.99 15.88 -5.15
C ILE A 209 -0.01 17.04 -5.08
N GLN A 210 -0.18 17.80 -6.18
CA GLN A 210 -1.19 18.84 -6.33
C GLN A 210 -2.60 18.30 -6.11
N MET A 211 -2.99 17.19 -6.76
CA MET A 211 -4.29 16.53 -6.53
C MET A 211 -4.47 16.10 -5.08
N ALA A 212 -3.43 15.58 -4.42
CA ALA A 212 -3.49 15.20 -3.00
C ALA A 212 -3.65 16.43 -2.08
N LEU A 213 -2.95 17.53 -2.38
CA LEU A 213 -3.03 18.79 -1.64
C LEU A 213 -4.41 19.44 -1.80
N SER A 214 -4.92 19.56 -3.03
CA SER A 214 -6.26 20.07 -3.32
C SER A 214 -7.35 19.23 -2.67
N SER A 215 -7.26 17.89 -2.77
CA SER A 215 -8.21 16.98 -2.11
C SER A 215 -8.19 17.14 -0.58
N ALA A 216 -7.02 17.47 0.00
CA ALA A 216 -6.89 17.70 1.43
C ALA A 216 -7.40 19.08 1.86
N THR A 217 -7.17 20.15 1.10
CA THR A 217 -7.74 21.46 1.40
C THR A 217 -9.27 21.43 1.29
N ASP A 218 -9.83 20.78 0.27
CA ASP A 218 -11.27 20.57 0.12
C ASP A 218 -11.86 19.72 1.26
N ALA A 219 -11.19 18.63 1.64
CA ALA A 219 -11.61 17.79 2.76
C ALA A 219 -11.64 18.58 4.07
N VAL A 220 -10.60 19.38 4.35
CA VAL A 220 -10.52 20.19 5.56
C VAL A 220 -11.54 21.34 5.55
N ALA A 221 -11.76 22.00 4.41
CA ALA A 221 -12.76 23.05 4.25
C ALA A 221 -14.19 22.56 4.55
N ASN A 222 -14.51 21.31 4.18
CA ASN A 222 -15.79 20.69 4.48
C ASN A 222 -15.88 20.18 5.94
N LEU A 223 -14.78 19.68 6.51
CA LEU A 223 -14.71 19.33 7.94
C LEU A 223 -14.91 20.56 8.86
N LEU A 224 -14.36 21.73 8.50
CA LEU A 224 -14.59 23.00 9.19
C LEU A 224 -16.05 23.48 9.10
N ALA A 225 -16.79 23.07 8.06
CA ALA A 225 -18.21 23.36 7.89
C ALA A 225 -19.14 22.42 8.68
N GLY A 226 -18.61 21.39 9.35
CA GLY A 226 -19.40 20.42 10.09
C GLY A 226 -20.02 19.30 9.23
N ASP A 227 -19.54 19.07 8.00
CA ASP A 227 -20.04 18.00 7.13
C ASP A 227 -19.56 16.61 7.61
N ASP A 228 -20.49 15.80 8.11
CA ASP A 228 -20.23 14.43 8.57
C ASP A 228 -20.00 13.43 7.43
N GLU A 229 -20.47 13.68 6.21
CA GLU A 229 -20.08 12.86 5.07
C GLU A 229 -18.65 13.16 4.62
N ALA A 230 -18.19 14.42 4.74
CA ALA A 230 -16.79 14.77 4.48
C ALA A 230 -15.82 14.04 5.41
N PHE A 231 -16.24 13.71 6.64
CA PHE A 231 -15.49 12.83 7.53
C PHE A 231 -15.31 11.43 6.93
N ILE A 232 -16.32 10.87 6.24
CA ILE A 232 -16.20 9.57 5.58
C ILE A 232 -15.39 9.67 4.27
N ARG A 233 -15.55 10.75 3.48
CA ARG A 233 -14.81 10.94 2.22
C ARG A 233 -13.32 11.19 2.43
N SER A 234 -12.97 12.09 3.36
CA SER A 234 -11.57 12.44 3.68
C SER A 234 -10.71 11.24 4.10
N ARG A 235 -11.36 10.22 4.69
CA ARG A 235 -10.73 8.95 5.05
C ARG A 235 -10.14 8.24 3.83
N ALA A 236 -10.84 8.17 2.69
CA ALA A 236 -10.31 7.50 1.50
C ALA A 236 -8.99 8.10 0.99
N LEU A 237 -8.75 9.39 1.23
CA LEU A 237 -7.58 10.12 0.73
C LEU A 237 -6.25 9.58 1.28
N PHE A 238 -6.20 9.07 2.52
CA PHE A 238 -4.99 8.43 3.06
C PHE A 238 -4.55 7.19 2.24
N GLY A 239 -5.51 6.47 1.64
CA GLY A 239 -5.21 5.37 0.73
C GLY A 239 -4.55 5.88 -0.57
N THR A 240 -5.10 6.95 -1.13
CA THR A 240 -4.55 7.63 -2.31
C THR A 240 -3.15 8.19 -2.04
N ILE A 241 -2.94 8.88 -0.92
CA ILE A 241 -1.64 9.45 -0.53
C ILE A 241 -0.56 8.37 -0.44
N LEU A 242 -0.83 7.22 0.18
CA LEU A 242 0.17 6.13 0.22
C LEU A 242 0.44 5.57 -1.19
N SER A 243 -0.58 5.46 -2.04
CA SER A 243 -0.39 4.99 -3.42
C SER A 243 0.45 5.94 -4.28
N ILE A 244 0.42 7.24 -4.00
CA ILE A 244 1.30 8.24 -4.64
C ILE A 244 2.72 8.09 -4.07
N ASN A 245 2.87 7.95 -2.74
CA ASN A 245 4.18 7.76 -2.11
C ASN A 245 4.95 6.55 -2.69
N ASP A 246 4.27 5.42 -2.88
CA ASP A 246 4.91 4.22 -3.45
C ASP A 246 5.32 4.40 -4.93
N GLN A 247 4.72 5.37 -5.65
CA GLN A 247 5.07 5.71 -7.02
C GLN A 247 6.23 6.71 -7.13
N ILE A 248 6.53 7.49 -6.08
CA ILE A 248 7.61 8.48 -6.08
C ILE A 248 8.98 7.81 -6.31
N GLU A 249 9.25 6.63 -5.73
CA GLU A 249 10.51 5.89 -6.00
C GLU A 249 10.72 5.61 -7.50
N PHE A 250 9.64 5.39 -8.26
CA PHE A 250 9.74 5.13 -9.70
C PHE A 250 9.96 6.43 -10.49
N SER A 251 9.32 7.53 -10.10
CA SER A 251 9.58 8.85 -10.69
C SER A 251 11.00 9.32 -10.42
N GLU A 252 11.56 9.11 -9.22
CA GLU A 252 12.98 9.38 -8.92
C GLU A 252 13.92 8.64 -9.87
N VAL A 253 13.64 7.36 -10.16
CA VAL A 253 14.42 6.56 -11.13
C VAL A 253 14.29 7.09 -12.58
N GLU A 254 13.20 7.79 -12.94
CA GLU A 254 13.07 8.47 -14.24
C GLU A 254 13.75 9.84 -14.30
N MET A 255 13.80 10.57 -13.18
CA MET A 255 14.39 11.90 -13.08
C MET A 255 15.91 11.86 -13.01
N GLY A 256 16.49 10.81 -12.42
CA GLY A 256 17.93 10.55 -12.39
C GLY A 256 18.57 10.81 -11.02
N PRO A 257 19.91 10.70 -10.91
CA PRO A 257 20.64 10.77 -9.65
C PRO A 257 20.90 12.20 -9.12
N HIS A 258 20.20 13.21 -9.63
CA HIS A 258 20.43 14.62 -9.33
C HIS A 258 19.14 15.28 -8.84
N GLY A 259 19.18 15.86 -7.64
CA GLY A 259 18.05 16.52 -6.98
C GLY A 259 17.41 15.71 -5.85
N HIS A 260 16.92 16.42 -4.83
CA HIS A 260 16.17 15.90 -3.69
C HIS A 260 14.63 16.07 -3.85
N GLU A 261 14.18 16.33 -5.09
CA GLU A 261 12.77 16.54 -5.49
C GLU A 261 11.84 15.45 -4.92
N GLY A 262 12.31 14.19 -4.89
CA GLY A 262 11.58 13.05 -4.31
C GLY A 262 11.56 12.98 -2.78
N ASP A 263 12.62 13.44 -2.10
CA ASP A 263 12.60 13.58 -0.64
C ASP A 263 11.59 14.67 -0.22
N HIS A 264 11.57 15.82 -0.91
CA HIS A 264 10.58 16.88 -0.73
C HIS A 264 9.14 16.43 -1.03
N ALA A 265 8.92 15.73 -2.14
CA ALA A 265 7.59 15.19 -2.45
C ALA A 265 7.06 14.22 -1.38
N ARG A 266 7.94 13.37 -0.81
CA ARG A 266 7.56 12.48 0.30
C ARG A 266 7.27 13.26 1.59
N ALA A 267 7.97 14.37 1.83
CA ALA A 267 7.68 15.29 2.93
C ALA A 267 6.36 16.07 2.73
N ALA A 268 6.04 16.51 1.51
CA ALA A 268 4.78 17.13 1.15
C ALA A 268 3.60 16.18 1.42
N LEU A 269 3.66 14.94 0.95
CA LEU A 269 2.63 13.92 1.22
C LEU A 269 2.48 13.58 2.72
N ALA A 270 3.58 13.60 3.48
CA ALA A 270 3.51 13.45 4.92
C ALA A 270 2.82 14.65 5.58
N SER A 271 3.13 15.88 5.18
CA SER A 271 2.49 17.10 5.66
C SER A 271 1.00 17.15 5.30
N VAL A 272 0.61 16.72 4.10
CA VAL A 272 -0.79 16.51 3.70
C VAL A 272 -1.49 15.47 4.58
N SER A 273 -0.80 14.40 4.98
CA SER A 273 -1.33 13.41 5.93
C SER A 273 -1.53 14.01 7.34
N VAL A 274 -0.61 14.88 7.79
CA VAL A 274 -0.76 15.60 9.06
C VAL A 274 -1.94 16.59 8.98
N LEU A 275 -2.06 17.32 7.88
CA LEU A 275 -3.12 18.29 7.61
C LEU A 275 -4.51 17.65 7.67
N LEU A 276 -4.71 16.52 6.98
CA LEU A 276 -5.95 15.73 7.08
C LEU A 276 -6.21 15.27 8.52
N SER A 277 -5.19 14.78 9.22
CA SER A 277 -5.32 14.40 10.64
C SER A 277 -5.72 15.57 11.53
N ARG A 278 -5.20 16.78 11.27
CA ARG A 278 -5.57 18.01 12.01
C ARG A 278 -6.98 18.45 11.70
N GLY A 279 -7.43 18.37 10.44
CA GLY A 279 -8.83 18.63 10.07
C GLY A 279 -9.82 17.72 10.80
N LEU A 280 -9.54 16.42 10.86
CA LEU A 280 -10.36 15.45 11.60
C LEU A 280 -10.36 15.76 13.12
N GLY A 281 -9.19 16.08 13.69
CA GLY A 281 -9.07 16.52 15.08
C GLY A 281 -9.74 17.87 15.36
N MET A 282 -9.85 18.74 14.37
CA MET A 282 -10.53 20.04 14.48
C MET A 282 -12.05 19.88 14.52
N MET A 283 -12.61 19.04 13.63
CA MET A 283 -14.01 18.63 13.70
C MET A 283 -14.37 18.06 15.09
N ALA A 284 -13.49 17.22 15.67
CA ALA A 284 -13.68 16.72 17.03
C ALA A 284 -13.65 17.83 18.09
N ARG A 285 -12.79 18.85 17.97
CA ARG A 285 -12.78 20.02 18.89
C ARG A 285 -14.05 20.86 18.77
N ILE A 286 -14.51 21.15 17.54
CA ILE A 286 -15.74 21.91 17.28
C ILE A 286 -16.94 21.19 17.91
N LYS A 287 -17.07 19.87 17.71
CA LYS A 287 -18.13 19.05 18.33
C LYS A 287 -18.01 18.95 19.85
N ALA A 288 -16.80 18.83 20.40
CA ALA A 288 -16.60 18.62 21.83
C ALA A 288 -16.76 19.89 22.68
N LEU A 289 -16.69 21.08 22.08
CA LEU A 289 -16.80 22.36 22.79
C LEU A 289 -18.22 22.95 22.74
N GLU A 290 -19.02 22.64 21.72
CA GLU A 290 -20.43 23.11 21.53
C GLU A 290 -20.64 24.64 21.57
N THR A 291 -19.58 25.44 21.69
CA THR A 291 -19.62 26.90 21.83
C THR A 291 -19.91 27.63 20.51
N ARG A 292 -21.00 28.41 20.48
CA ARG A 292 -21.29 29.37 19.41
C ARG A 292 -20.48 30.66 19.55
N ASN A 293 -19.16 30.58 19.38
CA ASN A 293 -18.31 31.76 19.38
C ASN A 293 -18.31 32.43 17.99
N GLU A 294 -18.79 33.69 17.92
CA GLU A 294 -18.90 34.44 16.66
C GLU A 294 -17.51 34.73 16.03
N GLN A 295 -16.50 35.08 16.83
CA GLN A 295 -15.14 35.36 16.36
C GLN A 295 -14.48 34.12 15.72
N PHE A 296 -14.70 32.95 16.31
CA PHE A 296 -14.24 31.70 15.71
C PHE A 296 -15.03 31.36 14.43
N THR A 297 -16.34 31.63 14.41
CA THR A 297 -17.19 31.38 13.24
C THR A 297 -16.72 32.20 12.03
N GLU A 298 -16.43 33.49 12.24
CA GLU A 298 -15.83 34.39 11.24
C GLU A 298 -14.48 33.86 10.74
N THR A 299 -13.55 33.56 11.65
CA THR A 299 -12.19 33.10 11.30
C THR A 299 -12.19 31.74 10.60
N SER A 300 -13.12 30.85 10.97
CA SER A 300 -13.38 29.57 10.30
C SER A 300 -13.92 29.78 8.88
N LEU A 301 -14.83 30.72 8.67
CA LEU A 301 -15.36 31.06 7.35
C LEU A 301 -14.28 31.65 6.44
N LEU A 302 -13.47 32.59 6.94
CA LEU A 302 -12.30 33.13 6.22
C LEU A 302 -11.33 32.00 5.81
N THR A 303 -10.99 31.13 6.76
CA THR A 303 -10.11 29.97 6.50
C THR A 303 -10.72 29.01 5.48
N ARG A 304 -12.02 28.72 5.56
CA ARG A 304 -12.71 27.86 4.60
C ARG A 304 -12.72 28.44 3.20
N THR A 305 -12.98 29.74 3.06
CA THR A 305 -12.94 30.44 1.77
C THR A 305 -11.54 30.42 1.17
N PHE A 306 -10.50 30.64 1.99
CA PHE A 306 -9.11 30.49 1.56
C PHE A 306 -8.80 29.07 1.07
N LEU A 307 -9.12 28.03 1.88
CA LEU A 307 -8.86 26.63 1.54
C LEU A 307 -9.50 26.18 0.22
N LEU A 308 -10.72 26.64 -0.08
CA LEU A 308 -11.40 26.38 -1.35
C LEU A 308 -10.81 27.17 -2.54
N GLY A 309 -10.09 28.26 -2.27
CA GLY A 309 -9.35 29.05 -3.26
C GLY A 309 -7.93 28.54 -3.56
N VAL A 310 -7.37 27.64 -2.74
CA VAL A 310 -6.03 27.07 -2.95
C VAL A 310 -5.93 26.19 -4.20
N PRO A 311 -6.84 25.23 -4.49
CA PRO A 311 -6.72 24.33 -5.64
C PRO A 311 -6.44 24.99 -7.01
N PRO A 312 -7.16 26.03 -7.46
CA PRO A 312 -6.89 26.67 -8.74
C PRO A 312 -5.60 27.51 -8.71
N ARG A 313 -5.18 28.03 -7.55
CA ARG A 313 -3.95 28.82 -7.43
C ARG A 313 -2.69 27.94 -7.51
N LEU A 314 -2.76 26.69 -7.02
CA LEU A 314 -1.69 25.69 -7.16
C LEU A 314 -1.38 25.28 -8.61
N GLU A 315 -2.21 25.64 -9.58
CA GLU A 315 -1.91 25.42 -11.00
C GLU A 315 -0.79 26.35 -11.51
N ASN A 316 -0.66 27.55 -10.94
CA ASN A 316 0.28 28.59 -11.36
C ASN A 316 1.42 28.77 -10.35
N ASP A 317 2.66 28.52 -10.75
CA ASP A 317 3.81 28.57 -9.82
C ASP A 317 4.07 29.98 -9.26
N SER A 318 3.69 31.03 -10.00
CA SER A 318 3.76 32.42 -9.55
C SER A 318 2.82 32.75 -8.38
N GLU A 319 1.77 31.95 -8.15
CA GLU A 319 0.84 32.13 -7.04
C GLU A 319 1.37 31.53 -5.73
N ILE A 320 2.35 30.61 -5.76
CA ILE A 320 2.83 29.91 -4.56
C ILE A 320 3.34 30.89 -3.47
N PRO A 321 4.13 31.94 -3.77
CA PRO A 321 4.51 32.95 -2.79
C PRO A 321 3.30 33.71 -2.22
N HIS A 322 2.27 33.97 -3.02
CA HIS A 322 1.05 34.64 -2.58
C HIS A 322 0.20 33.73 -1.68
N ILE A 323 0.06 32.43 -2.00
CA ILE A 323 -0.57 31.43 -1.12
C ILE A 323 0.15 31.38 0.24
N LEU A 324 1.48 31.39 0.25
CA LEU A 324 2.28 31.37 1.48
C LEU A 324 2.15 32.67 2.29
N HIS A 325 2.00 33.82 1.63
CA HIS A 325 1.74 35.10 2.31
C HIS A 325 0.34 35.13 2.95
N ASP A 326 -0.70 34.79 2.19
CA ASP A 326 -2.09 34.71 2.69
C ASP A 326 -2.22 33.72 3.87
N LEU A 327 -1.48 32.61 3.82
CA LEU A 327 -1.36 31.66 4.94
C LEU A 327 -0.75 32.31 6.18
N GLN A 328 0.33 33.07 6.03
CA GLN A 328 0.98 33.75 7.14
C GLN A 328 0.06 34.82 7.76
N ASP A 329 -0.71 35.53 6.95
CA ASP A 329 -1.69 36.52 7.41
C ASP A 329 -2.85 35.85 8.17
N LEU A 330 -3.45 34.77 7.65
CA LEU A 330 -4.48 34.00 8.36
C LEU A 330 -3.98 33.40 9.67
N ARG A 331 -2.72 32.93 9.70
CA ARG A 331 -2.05 32.50 10.93
C ARG A 331 -1.82 33.67 11.90
N GLY A 332 -1.51 34.85 11.38
CA GLY A 332 -1.46 36.12 12.11
C GLY A 332 -2.79 36.44 12.79
N VAL A 333 -3.90 36.39 12.05
CA VAL A 333 -5.27 36.57 12.58
C VAL A 333 -5.57 35.56 13.69
N CYS A 334 -5.26 34.28 13.48
CA CYS A 334 -5.47 33.26 14.51
C CYS A 334 -4.69 33.56 15.80
N ARG A 335 -3.43 34.00 15.69
CA ARG A 335 -2.61 34.39 16.85
C ARG A 335 -3.11 35.65 17.52
N GLN A 336 -3.57 36.65 16.75
CA GLN A 336 -4.14 37.87 17.29
C GLN A 336 -5.41 37.54 18.10
N ARG A 337 -6.34 36.74 17.57
CA ARG A 337 -7.54 36.28 18.29
C ARG A 337 -7.20 35.55 19.61
N ILE A 338 -6.11 34.79 19.67
CA ILE A 338 -5.64 34.15 20.92
C ILE A 338 -5.17 35.20 21.93
N ILE A 339 -4.45 36.23 21.49
CA ILE A 339 -3.94 37.33 22.33
C ILE A 339 -5.08 38.24 22.80
N ASP A 340 -6.03 38.57 21.91
CA ASP A 340 -7.21 39.38 22.23
C ASP A 340 -8.03 38.71 23.34
N ALA A 341 -8.36 37.42 23.17
CA ALA A 341 -9.10 36.65 24.15
C ALA A 341 -8.34 36.54 25.49
N LEU A 342 -7.03 36.31 25.46
CA LEU A 342 -6.19 36.30 26.67
C LEU A 342 -6.18 37.66 27.38
N THR A 343 -6.13 38.75 26.63
CA THR A 343 -6.10 40.13 27.16
C THR A 343 -7.45 40.50 27.79
N GLN A 344 -8.55 40.16 27.13
CA GLN A 344 -9.91 40.31 27.68
C GLN A 344 -10.08 39.51 28.98
N GLU A 345 -9.55 38.29 29.04
CA GLU A 345 -9.60 37.42 30.23
C GLU A 345 -8.72 37.92 31.38
N ILE A 346 -7.62 38.63 31.10
CA ILE A 346 -6.81 39.33 32.13
C ILE A 346 -7.55 40.56 32.67
N GLY A 347 -8.31 41.26 31.83
CA GLY A 347 -9.09 42.44 32.22
C GLY A 347 -10.46 42.15 32.86
N ALA A 348 -10.95 40.91 32.77
CA ALA A 348 -12.29 40.54 33.22
C ALA A 348 -12.42 40.42 34.76
N PRO A 349 -13.54 40.84 35.36
CA PRO A 349 -13.85 40.59 36.77
C PRO A 349 -13.97 39.08 37.06
N ARG A 350 -13.41 38.62 38.19
CA ARG A 350 -13.31 37.18 38.53
C ARG A 350 -14.65 36.44 38.75
N ASP A 351 -15.78 37.14 38.81
CA ASP A 351 -17.11 36.52 38.96
C ASP A 351 -17.67 35.96 37.64
N GLY A 352 -17.12 36.35 36.49
CA GLY A 352 -17.59 35.97 35.14
C GLY A 352 -17.24 34.55 34.68
N SER A 353 -17.51 33.53 35.51
CA SER A 353 -17.02 32.14 35.28
C SER A 353 -17.43 31.48 33.95
N VAL A 354 -18.53 31.90 33.33
CA VAL A 354 -18.99 31.39 32.01
C VAL A 354 -18.22 32.08 30.86
N GLU A 355 -18.06 33.40 30.95
CA GLU A 355 -17.37 34.22 29.95
C GLU A 355 -15.88 33.83 29.83
N ILE A 356 -15.26 33.46 30.97
CA ILE A 356 -13.89 32.93 31.02
C ILE A 356 -13.75 31.57 30.30
N ASP A 357 -14.72 30.66 30.43
CA ASP A 357 -14.63 29.35 29.73
C ASP A 357 -14.82 29.54 28.21
N ASP A 358 -15.68 30.45 27.77
CA ASP A 358 -15.85 30.79 26.36
C ASP A 358 -14.60 31.44 25.74
N LEU A 359 -13.90 32.31 26.48
CA LEU A 359 -12.60 32.85 26.07
C LEU A 359 -11.53 31.75 25.97
N LEU A 360 -11.45 30.86 26.95
CA LEU A 360 -10.58 29.68 26.89
C LEU A 360 -10.89 28.79 25.68
N ASN A 361 -12.17 28.50 25.43
CA ASN A 361 -12.61 27.68 24.30
C ASN A 361 -12.29 28.36 22.95
N CYS A 362 -12.42 29.70 22.87
CA CYS A 362 -11.97 30.50 21.73
C CYS A 362 -10.46 30.34 21.45
N ARG A 363 -9.61 30.45 22.48
CA ARG A 363 -8.16 30.25 22.36
C ARG A 363 -7.81 28.83 21.91
N ILE A 364 -8.49 27.81 22.43
CA ILE A 364 -8.28 26.39 22.06
C ILE A 364 -8.57 26.16 20.57
N LEU A 365 -9.65 26.74 20.04
CA LEU A 365 -10.04 26.63 18.63
C LEU A 365 -9.10 27.39 17.69
N HIS A 366 -8.74 28.64 18.00
CA HIS A 366 -7.80 29.41 17.17
C HIS A 366 -6.38 28.82 17.19
N ASN A 367 -5.94 28.24 18.31
CA ASN A 367 -4.67 27.52 18.39
C ASN A 367 -4.67 26.26 17.50
N ALA A 368 -5.78 25.53 17.47
CA ALA A 368 -5.98 24.41 16.55
C ALA A 368 -5.89 24.84 15.07
N LEU A 369 -6.40 26.03 14.76
CA LEU A 369 -6.45 26.59 13.41
C LEU A 369 -5.07 27.09 12.94
N ASP A 370 -4.31 27.81 13.78
CA ASP A 370 -2.89 28.17 13.49
C ASP A 370 -2.02 26.93 13.31
N GLU A 371 -2.22 25.89 14.14
CA GLU A 371 -1.58 24.59 13.95
C GLU A 371 -1.94 23.95 12.60
N LEU A 372 -3.22 23.93 12.22
CA LEU A 372 -3.68 23.34 10.97
C LEU A 372 -3.08 24.08 9.76
N LEU A 373 -3.17 25.41 9.76
CA LEU A 373 -2.62 26.28 8.71
C LEU A 373 -1.10 26.16 8.61
N GLY A 374 -0.41 25.95 9.72
CA GLY A 374 1.05 25.71 9.73
C GLY A 374 1.48 24.41 9.03
N GLU A 375 0.66 23.36 9.00
CA GLU A 375 0.97 22.16 8.19
C GLU A 375 0.65 22.37 6.71
N LEU A 376 -0.35 23.19 6.39
CA LEU A 376 -0.61 23.58 5.01
C LEU A 376 0.54 24.45 4.46
N GLU A 377 1.06 25.38 5.26
CA GLU A 377 2.25 26.17 4.91
C GLU A 377 3.47 25.26 4.66
N LEU A 378 3.68 24.23 5.50
CA LEU A 378 4.74 23.25 5.28
C LEU A 378 4.48 22.41 4.02
N ALA A 379 3.25 21.92 3.81
CA ALA A 379 2.90 21.13 2.62
C ALA A 379 3.09 21.91 1.31
N VAL A 380 2.75 23.20 1.28
CA VAL A 380 2.95 24.08 0.12
C VAL A 380 4.46 24.35 -0.11
N LYS A 381 5.25 24.56 0.93
CA LYS A 381 6.73 24.72 0.81
C LYS A 381 7.41 23.46 0.29
N GLU A 382 7.07 22.29 0.82
CA GLU A 382 7.62 21.00 0.35
C GLU A 382 7.12 20.66 -1.07
N PHE A 383 5.89 21.07 -1.43
CA PHE A 383 5.40 20.96 -2.81
C PHE A 383 6.23 21.83 -3.77
N ASP A 384 6.48 23.09 -3.43
CA ASP A 384 7.32 24.01 -4.23
C ASP A 384 8.76 23.51 -4.38
N ALA A 385 9.37 23.07 -3.27
CA ALA A 385 10.70 22.47 -3.26
C ALA A 385 10.78 21.16 -4.09
N SER A 386 9.67 20.44 -4.27
CA SER A 386 9.63 19.26 -5.14
C SER A 386 9.59 19.58 -6.64
N GLN A 387 9.41 20.85 -7.03
CA GLN A 387 9.30 21.26 -8.44
C GLN A 387 10.63 21.60 -9.10
N HIS A 388 11.66 21.94 -8.32
CA HIS A 388 12.90 22.55 -8.80
C HIS A 388 14.13 21.93 -8.12
N GLU A 389 15.24 21.84 -8.85
CA GLU A 389 16.51 21.34 -8.29
C GLU A 389 17.16 22.42 -7.40
N ILE A 390 17.08 22.23 -6.07
CA ILE A 390 17.75 23.08 -5.09
C ILE A 390 19.23 22.71 -5.00
N ARG A 391 20.11 23.59 -5.50
CA ARG A 391 21.57 23.37 -5.48
C ARG A 391 22.11 23.36 -4.05
N GLY A 392 22.81 22.28 -3.70
CA GLY A 392 23.44 22.12 -2.38
C GLY A 392 22.48 21.67 -1.27
N ASP A 393 21.26 21.26 -1.62
CA ASP A 393 20.39 20.61 -0.67
C ASP A 393 20.91 19.21 -0.27
N HIS A 394 20.60 18.81 0.95
CA HIS A 394 20.94 17.53 1.57
C HIS A 394 19.74 16.93 2.34
N PHE A 395 18.52 17.39 2.03
CA PHE A 395 17.30 16.94 2.70
C PHE A 395 17.00 15.47 2.38
N HIS A 396 16.70 14.70 3.43
CA HIS A 396 16.41 13.28 3.30
C HIS A 396 15.19 12.88 4.13
N PHE A 397 14.14 12.38 3.46
CA PHE A 397 12.86 12.11 4.06
C PHE A 397 12.42 10.64 3.90
N ARG A 398 12.65 9.81 4.92
CA ARG A 398 12.26 8.39 4.89
C ARG A 398 11.05 8.11 5.77
N ILE A 399 9.98 7.64 5.15
CA ILE A 399 8.84 7.06 5.87
C ILE A 399 9.22 5.67 6.39
N GLU A 400 9.15 5.47 7.71
CA GLU A 400 9.43 4.18 8.34
C GLU A 400 8.31 3.16 8.09
N ALA A 401 8.60 2.20 7.21
CA ALA A 401 7.74 1.07 6.92
C ALA A 401 7.66 0.08 8.09
N HIS A 402 6.44 -0.28 8.52
CA HIS A 402 6.23 -1.39 9.45
C HIS A 402 6.69 -2.73 8.84
N ARG A 403 7.45 -3.53 9.60
CA ARG A 403 7.92 -4.88 9.24
C ARG A 403 7.23 -5.92 10.12
N ASP A 404 6.48 -6.86 9.53
CA ASP A 404 5.84 -7.95 10.28
C ASP A 404 6.65 -9.25 10.17
N PHE A 405 7.53 -9.49 11.15
CA PHE A 405 8.34 -10.70 11.22
C PHE A 405 7.52 -11.99 11.37
N LYS A 406 6.30 -11.93 11.96
CA LYS A 406 5.42 -13.11 12.07
C LYS A 406 4.90 -13.51 10.68
N GLU A 407 4.44 -12.53 9.92
CA GLU A 407 3.94 -12.71 8.56
C GLU A 407 5.06 -13.19 7.62
N ALA A 408 6.25 -12.61 7.73
CA ALA A 408 7.44 -13.04 7.00
C ALA A 408 7.80 -14.51 7.26
N ALA A 409 7.85 -14.92 8.53
CA ALA A 409 8.10 -16.32 8.89
C ALA A 409 7.01 -17.26 8.34
N TYR A 410 5.74 -16.87 8.42
CA TYR A 410 4.63 -17.67 7.88
C TYR A 410 4.71 -17.84 6.37
N ASN A 411 5.02 -16.79 5.62
CA ASN A 411 5.18 -16.85 4.17
C ASN A 411 6.41 -17.69 3.77
N GLY A 412 7.51 -17.61 4.52
CA GLY A 412 8.70 -18.45 4.31
C GLY A 412 8.45 -19.93 4.57
N ILE A 413 7.87 -20.28 5.74
CA ILE A 413 7.51 -21.67 6.08
C ILE A 413 6.54 -22.24 5.05
N ARG A 414 5.52 -21.46 4.64
CA ARG A 414 4.55 -21.87 3.63
C ARG A 414 5.22 -22.18 2.29
N ALA A 415 6.12 -21.32 1.82
CA ALA A 415 6.85 -21.55 0.57
C ALA A 415 7.75 -22.79 0.67
N ALA A 416 8.48 -22.98 1.78
CA ALA A 416 9.29 -24.18 2.01
C ALA A 416 8.44 -25.47 1.96
N VAL A 417 7.30 -25.50 2.67
CA VAL A 417 6.37 -26.64 2.66
C VAL A 417 5.79 -26.89 1.26
N ALA A 418 5.51 -25.84 0.48
CA ALA A 418 5.05 -26.00 -0.90
C ALA A 418 6.06 -26.75 -1.78
N ILE A 419 7.35 -26.40 -1.69
CA ILE A 419 8.43 -27.03 -2.45
C ILE A 419 8.70 -28.45 -1.97
N GLY A 420 8.76 -28.66 -0.64
CA GLY A 420 8.98 -29.98 -0.07
C GLY A 420 7.86 -30.96 -0.44
N ALA A 421 6.60 -30.52 -0.34
CA ALA A 421 5.46 -31.35 -0.70
C ALA A 421 5.35 -31.62 -2.21
N SER A 422 5.67 -30.64 -3.08
CA SER A 422 5.66 -30.88 -4.53
C SER A 422 6.80 -31.80 -4.98
N ALA A 423 7.97 -31.73 -4.32
CA ALA A 423 9.07 -32.67 -4.53
C ALA A 423 8.69 -34.10 -4.11
N VAL A 424 8.10 -34.29 -2.92
CA VAL A 424 7.62 -35.60 -2.45
C VAL A 424 6.56 -36.19 -3.39
N ILE A 425 5.64 -35.37 -3.92
CA ILE A 425 4.68 -35.82 -4.93
C ILE A 425 5.39 -36.34 -6.19
N TRP A 426 6.42 -35.63 -6.67
CA TRP A 426 7.17 -36.07 -7.86
C TRP A 426 7.95 -37.36 -7.63
N GLU A 427 8.70 -37.45 -6.52
CA GLU A 427 9.48 -38.63 -6.14
C GLU A 427 8.60 -39.89 -6.03
N ILE A 428 7.41 -39.78 -5.44
CA ILE A 428 6.46 -40.90 -5.31
C ILE A 428 5.82 -41.27 -6.66
N THR A 429 5.48 -40.27 -7.50
CA THR A 429 4.76 -40.52 -8.76
C THR A 429 5.67 -40.85 -9.94
N ALA A 430 6.97 -40.59 -9.84
CA ALA A 430 7.94 -40.62 -10.93
C ALA A 430 7.48 -39.87 -12.19
N TRP A 431 6.61 -38.86 -12.04
CA TRP A 431 5.90 -38.24 -13.16
C TRP A 431 6.88 -37.57 -14.14
N PRO A 432 6.89 -37.88 -15.46
CA PRO A 432 7.91 -37.38 -16.38
C PRO A 432 8.03 -35.85 -16.48
N ASN A 433 6.94 -35.10 -16.26
CA ASN A 433 6.93 -33.64 -16.23
C ASN A 433 6.89 -33.04 -14.80
N GLY A 434 7.09 -33.85 -13.76
CA GLY A 434 7.02 -33.38 -12.36
C GLY A 434 8.09 -32.35 -11.99
N ILE A 435 9.26 -32.36 -12.66
CA ILE A 435 10.26 -31.27 -12.56
C ILE A 435 9.64 -29.92 -12.98
N GLY A 436 8.85 -29.91 -14.05
CA GLY A 436 8.11 -28.72 -14.49
C GLY A 436 7.02 -28.30 -13.50
N PHE A 437 6.31 -29.26 -12.90
CA PHE A 437 5.36 -29.02 -11.82
C PHE A 437 6.04 -28.36 -10.60
N ILE A 438 7.14 -28.91 -10.07
CA ILE A 438 7.88 -28.32 -8.93
C ILE A 438 8.37 -26.91 -9.28
N THR A 439 8.94 -26.72 -10.49
CA THR A 439 9.41 -25.43 -10.97
C THR A 439 8.30 -24.38 -10.98
N MET A 440 7.10 -24.73 -11.49
CA MET A 440 5.97 -23.81 -11.53
C MET A 440 5.29 -23.63 -10.18
N VAL A 441 5.37 -24.59 -9.26
CA VAL A 441 5.03 -24.39 -7.84
C VAL A 441 5.97 -23.34 -7.23
N ALA A 442 7.28 -23.38 -7.51
CA ALA A 442 8.24 -22.39 -7.02
C ALA A 442 7.97 -20.98 -7.56
N VAL A 443 7.76 -20.84 -8.87
CA VAL A 443 7.41 -19.56 -9.50
C VAL A 443 6.11 -19.00 -8.92
N THR A 444 5.07 -19.83 -8.78
CA THR A 444 3.76 -19.40 -8.26
C THR A 444 3.85 -19.04 -6.79
N CYS A 445 4.44 -19.90 -5.95
CA CYS A 445 4.57 -19.64 -4.51
C CYS A 445 5.39 -18.38 -4.27
N GLY A 446 6.52 -18.20 -4.97
CA GLY A 446 7.30 -16.97 -4.91
C GLY A 446 6.49 -15.72 -5.28
N LEU A 447 5.89 -15.70 -6.48
CA LEU A 447 5.17 -14.53 -7.02
C LEU A 447 4.00 -14.04 -6.14
N PHE A 448 3.43 -14.94 -5.32
CA PHE A 448 2.34 -14.62 -4.41
C PHE A 448 2.73 -14.60 -2.93
N ALA A 449 3.92 -15.07 -2.54
CA ALA A 449 4.35 -15.17 -1.13
C ALA A 449 4.31 -13.84 -0.37
N THR A 450 4.56 -12.72 -1.04
CA THR A 450 4.61 -11.38 -0.41
C THR A 450 3.29 -10.60 -0.53
N ARG A 451 2.22 -11.21 -1.07
CA ARG A 451 0.89 -10.59 -1.08
C ARG A 451 0.16 -10.88 0.23
N GLU A 452 -0.48 -9.84 0.77
CA GLU A 452 -1.29 -9.89 2.00
C GLU A 452 -2.33 -11.02 1.93
N ASN A 453 -3.09 -11.11 0.82
CA ASN A 453 -3.93 -12.26 0.51
C ASN A 453 -3.43 -13.01 -0.75
N PRO A 454 -2.65 -14.09 -0.60
CA PRO A 454 -2.09 -14.82 -1.74
C PRO A 454 -3.15 -15.64 -2.50
N VAL A 455 -4.24 -16.06 -1.85
CA VAL A 455 -5.29 -16.89 -2.44
C VAL A 455 -6.04 -16.13 -3.53
N VAL A 456 -6.42 -14.88 -3.29
CA VAL A 456 -7.14 -14.04 -4.27
C VAL A 456 -6.25 -13.75 -5.49
N GLY A 457 -4.97 -13.44 -5.27
CA GLY A 457 -3.99 -13.25 -6.34
C GLY A 457 -3.82 -14.51 -7.20
N THR A 458 -3.55 -15.65 -6.56
CA THR A 458 -3.29 -16.92 -7.25
C THR A 458 -4.52 -17.44 -7.99
N MET A 459 -5.74 -17.17 -7.51
CA MET A 459 -6.98 -17.56 -8.21
C MET A 459 -7.17 -16.81 -9.54
N ASN A 460 -6.84 -15.52 -9.59
CA ASN A 460 -6.87 -14.77 -10.85
C ASN A 460 -5.74 -15.21 -11.80
N PHE A 461 -4.59 -15.60 -11.25
CA PHE A 461 -3.48 -16.18 -12.01
C PHE A 461 -3.83 -17.55 -12.61
N LEU A 462 -4.56 -18.40 -11.88
CA LEU A 462 -5.07 -19.67 -12.40
C LEU A 462 -6.02 -19.45 -13.59
N ARG A 463 -6.93 -18.47 -13.50
CA ARG A 463 -7.83 -18.09 -14.62
C ARG A 463 -7.04 -17.68 -15.87
N GLY A 464 -5.99 -16.90 -15.71
CA GLY A 464 -5.14 -16.48 -16.82
C GLY A 464 -4.29 -17.61 -17.40
N ALA A 465 -3.83 -18.55 -16.57
CA ALA A 465 -3.15 -19.76 -17.02
C ALA A 465 -4.10 -20.67 -17.82
N CYS A 466 -5.38 -20.79 -17.43
CA CYS A 466 -6.39 -21.48 -18.24
C CYS A 466 -6.55 -20.83 -19.63
N TRP A 467 -6.58 -19.50 -19.72
CA TRP A 467 -6.59 -18.80 -21.01
C TRP A 467 -5.29 -18.99 -21.80
N ALA A 468 -4.13 -19.05 -21.12
CA ALA A 468 -2.84 -19.34 -21.77
C ALA A 468 -2.85 -20.73 -22.41
N VAL A 469 -3.36 -21.75 -21.70
CA VAL A 469 -3.53 -23.12 -22.22
C VAL A 469 -4.52 -23.12 -23.39
N LEU A 470 -5.70 -22.53 -23.25
CA LEU A 470 -6.70 -22.52 -24.34
C LEU A 470 -6.19 -21.84 -25.62
N VAL A 471 -5.54 -20.68 -25.51
CA VAL A 471 -5.01 -19.96 -26.68
C VAL A 471 -3.75 -20.62 -27.23
N SER A 472 -2.81 -21.05 -26.39
CA SER A 472 -1.63 -21.78 -26.87
C SER A 472 -2.02 -23.08 -27.56
N GLY A 473 -3.01 -23.84 -27.06
CA GLY A 473 -3.47 -25.07 -27.69
C GLY A 473 -4.07 -24.84 -29.06
N PHE A 474 -4.87 -23.78 -29.21
CA PHE A 474 -5.38 -23.34 -30.52
C PHE A 474 -4.24 -22.99 -31.49
N LEU A 475 -3.21 -22.27 -31.03
CA LEU A 475 -2.03 -21.92 -31.84
C LEU A 475 -1.18 -23.15 -32.20
N VAL A 476 -0.85 -23.99 -31.22
CA VAL A 476 0.01 -25.18 -31.35
C VAL A 476 -0.61 -26.25 -32.23
N LEU A 477 -1.92 -26.50 -32.10
CA LEU A 477 -2.60 -27.58 -32.81
C LEU A 477 -3.09 -27.18 -34.22
N LEU A 478 -3.42 -25.90 -34.45
CA LEU A 478 -3.98 -25.45 -35.73
C LEU A 478 -3.04 -24.57 -36.56
N PHE A 479 -2.18 -23.75 -35.93
CA PHE A 479 -1.33 -22.80 -36.65
C PHE A 479 0.10 -23.27 -36.77
N LEU A 480 0.75 -23.71 -35.69
CA LEU A 480 2.15 -24.10 -35.66
C LEU A 480 2.56 -25.25 -36.63
N PRO A 481 1.68 -26.16 -37.09
CA PRO A 481 2.01 -27.11 -38.16
C PRO A 481 2.15 -26.51 -39.57
N ARG A 482 1.88 -25.20 -39.74
CA ARG A 482 1.79 -24.52 -41.05
C ARG A 482 2.91 -23.51 -41.39
N PRO A 483 3.54 -22.75 -40.47
CA PRO A 483 4.61 -21.83 -40.83
C PRO A 483 5.94 -22.55 -41.12
N ALA A 484 6.46 -22.28 -42.31
CA ALA A 484 7.84 -22.62 -42.70
C ALA A 484 8.86 -21.52 -42.29
N GLU A 485 8.38 -20.33 -41.92
CA GLU A 485 9.19 -19.11 -41.75
C GLU A 485 8.87 -18.39 -40.43
N PHE A 486 9.85 -17.68 -39.87
CA PHE A 486 9.75 -16.99 -38.58
C PHE A 486 8.76 -15.82 -38.61
N GLU A 487 8.67 -15.12 -39.74
CA GLU A 487 7.81 -13.97 -39.98
C GLU A 487 6.34 -14.31 -39.75
N MET A 488 5.88 -15.47 -40.25
CA MET A 488 4.51 -15.93 -40.03
C MET A 488 4.27 -16.38 -38.58
N LEU A 489 5.27 -17.01 -37.93
CA LEU A 489 5.20 -17.32 -36.50
C LEU A 489 5.07 -16.04 -35.64
N ALA A 490 5.87 -15.01 -35.94
CA ALA A 490 5.83 -13.73 -35.26
C ALA A 490 4.48 -13.01 -35.47
N ALA A 491 3.96 -12.98 -36.71
CA ALA A 491 2.65 -12.40 -37.01
C ALA A 491 1.50 -13.11 -36.29
N VAL A 492 1.54 -14.45 -36.23
CA VAL A 492 0.54 -15.27 -35.51
C VAL A 492 0.61 -15.06 -33.99
N LEU A 493 1.81 -14.89 -33.42
CA LEU A 493 1.99 -14.61 -31.99
C LEU A 493 1.64 -13.16 -31.61
N ALA A 494 1.83 -12.19 -32.52
CA ALA A 494 1.62 -10.77 -32.26
C ALA A 494 0.19 -10.46 -31.78
N LEU A 495 -0.83 -11.02 -32.42
CA LEU A 495 -2.24 -10.75 -32.09
C LEU A 495 -2.63 -11.23 -30.67
N PRO A 496 -2.40 -12.50 -30.28
CA PRO A 496 -2.50 -12.96 -28.89
C PRO A 496 -1.71 -12.11 -27.88
N MET A 497 -0.47 -11.73 -28.22
CA MET A 497 0.40 -10.94 -27.34
C MET A 497 -0.12 -9.51 -27.11
N ILE A 498 -0.63 -8.84 -28.16
CA ILE A 498 -1.30 -7.53 -28.05
C ILE A 498 -2.56 -7.65 -27.19
N ALA A 499 -3.39 -8.68 -27.39
CA ALA A 499 -4.57 -8.92 -26.57
C ALA A 499 -4.20 -9.12 -25.08
N GLY A 500 -3.11 -9.82 -24.79
CA GLY A 500 -2.55 -9.94 -23.44
C GLY A 500 -2.09 -8.60 -22.86
N GLY A 501 -1.41 -7.76 -23.65
CA GLY A 501 -0.98 -6.42 -23.26
C GLY A 501 -2.15 -5.46 -22.96
N LEU A 502 -3.22 -5.51 -23.76
CA LEU A 502 -4.46 -4.77 -23.51
C LEU A 502 -5.13 -5.26 -22.22
N ALA A 503 -5.21 -6.59 -22.01
CA ALA A 503 -5.75 -7.18 -20.79
C ALA A 503 -4.94 -6.80 -19.54
N ALA A 504 -3.62 -6.59 -19.67
CA ALA A 504 -2.74 -6.15 -18.59
C ALA A 504 -2.98 -4.69 -18.14
N ARG A 505 -3.51 -3.85 -19.03
CA ARG A 505 -3.80 -2.43 -18.75
C ARG A 505 -5.23 -2.16 -18.25
N ASN A 506 -6.10 -3.17 -18.24
CA ASN A 506 -7.42 -3.12 -17.60
C ASN A 506 -7.35 -3.68 -16.16
N PRO A 507 -7.67 -2.88 -15.11
CA PRO A 507 -7.59 -3.31 -13.71
C PRO A 507 -8.36 -4.60 -13.38
N SER A 508 -9.48 -4.86 -14.07
CA SER A 508 -10.29 -6.07 -13.84
C SER A 508 -9.68 -7.36 -14.40
N THR A 509 -8.81 -7.27 -15.41
CA THR A 509 -8.17 -8.41 -16.07
C THR A 509 -6.68 -8.54 -15.80
N ALA A 510 -6.02 -7.48 -15.30
CA ALA A 510 -4.57 -7.40 -15.13
C ALA A 510 -3.95 -8.59 -14.38
N GLY A 511 -4.62 -9.09 -13.33
CA GLY A 511 -4.16 -10.25 -12.55
C GLY A 511 -4.14 -11.57 -13.34
N ALA A 512 -5.05 -11.75 -14.30
CA ALA A 512 -5.08 -12.90 -15.19
C ALA A 512 -4.16 -12.69 -16.42
N ALA A 513 -4.10 -11.46 -16.94
CA ALA A 513 -3.21 -11.08 -18.03
C ALA A 513 -1.74 -11.38 -17.70
N ALA A 514 -1.32 -11.16 -16.44
CA ALA A 514 0.02 -11.50 -15.97
C ALA A 514 0.41 -12.96 -16.25
N SER A 515 -0.38 -13.94 -15.80
CA SER A 515 -0.21 -15.36 -16.12
C SER A 515 -0.33 -15.68 -17.61
N TYR A 516 -1.23 -15.00 -18.32
CA TYR A 516 -1.45 -15.23 -19.75
C TYR A 516 -0.19 -14.87 -20.56
N CYS A 517 0.31 -13.65 -20.42
CA CYS A 517 1.53 -13.19 -21.11
C CYS A 517 2.77 -13.96 -20.66
N LEU A 518 2.81 -14.41 -19.40
CA LEU A 518 3.91 -15.20 -18.84
C LEU A 518 4.00 -16.59 -19.46
N PHE A 519 2.88 -17.30 -19.60
CA PHE A 519 2.88 -18.70 -20.01
C PHE A 519 2.59 -18.92 -21.50
N LEU A 520 1.98 -17.97 -22.21
CA LEU A 520 1.67 -18.12 -23.63
C LEU A 520 2.92 -18.43 -24.49
N PRO A 521 4.05 -17.68 -24.42
CA PRO A 521 5.24 -18.04 -25.19
C PRO A 521 5.82 -19.40 -24.79
N ASN A 522 5.82 -19.70 -23.49
CA ASN A 522 6.36 -20.95 -22.95
C ASN A 522 5.54 -22.18 -23.38
N LEU A 523 4.22 -22.07 -23.49
CA LEU A 523 3.34 -23.15 -23.93
C LEU A 523 3.31 -23.34 -25.45
N VAL A 524 3.58 -22.29 -26.23
CA VAL A 524 3.76 -22.42 -27.69
C VAL A 524 5.13 -23.03 -28.03
N GLY A 525 6.15 -22.79 -27.20
CA GLY A 525 7.48 -23.40 -27.34
C GLY A 525 8.26 -23.05 -28.63
N PRO A 526 8.21 -21.81 -29.18
CA PRO A 526 8.96 -21.46 -30.38
C PRO A 526 10.48 -21.64 -30.20
N GLY A 527 11.09 -22.41 -31.11
CA GLY A 527 12.53 -22.69 -31.11
C GLY A 527 12.96 -23.41 -32.40
N ASN A 528 14.24 -23.30 -32.76
CA ASN A 528 14.75 -23.69 -34.09
C ASN A 528 14.62 -25.20 -34.40
N GLN A 529 14.60 -26.04 -33.36
CA GLN A 529 14.55 -27.50 -33.48
C GLN A 529 13.31 -28.11 -32.81
N THR A 530 12.34 -27.28 -32.39
CA THR A 530 11.15 -27.75 -31.66
C THR A 530 10.30 -28.66 -32.54
N ARG A 531 10.17 -29.93 -32.15
CA ARG A 531 9.18 -30.84 -32.74
C ARG A 531 7.87 -30.78 -31.96
N LEU A 532 6.77 -30.58 -32.66
CA LEU A 532 5.42 -30.67 -32.11
C LEU A 532 5.17 -32.08 -31.56
N ASN A 533 4.65 -32.15 -30.34
CA ASN A 533 4.26 -33.38 -29.67
C ASN A 533 3.06 -33.07 -28.76
N GLU A 534 1.89 -33.59 -29.12
CA GLU A 534 0.62 -33.32 -28.43
C GLU A 534 0.64 -33.85 -27.00
N ILE A 535 1.25 -35.03 -26.78
CA ILE A 535 1.39 -35.64 -25.46
C ILE A 535 2.25 -34.74 -24.56
N ALA A 536 3.37 -34.22 -25.08
CA ALA A 536 4.22 -33.28 -24.35
C ALA A 536 3.48 -31.98 -24.03
N TYR A 537 2.73 -31.43 -25.00
CA TYR A 537 1.92 -30.22 -24.81
C TYR A 537 0.83 -30.40 -23.74
N PHE A 538 0.03 -31.47 -23.79
CA PHE A 538 -1.01 -31.75 -22.81
C PHE A 538 -0.41 -32.02 -21.42
N ASN A 539 0.68 -32.78 -21.34
CA ASN A 539 1.36 -33.09 -20.07
C ASN A 539 2.00 -31.84 -19.44
N ALA A 540 2.57 -30.94 -20.25
CA ALA A 540 3.11 -29.65 -19.78
C ALA A 540 1.99 -28.69 -19.32
N SER A 541 0.89 -28.63 -20.08
CA SER A 541 -0.29 -27.83 -19.72
C SER A 541 -0.95 -28.33 -18.43
N PHE A 542 -1.05 -29.65 -18.26
CA PHE A 542 -1.54 -30.26 -17.02
C PHE A 542 -0.61 -29.97 -15.83
N ALA A 543 0.71 -30.10 -15.99
CA ALA A 543 1.70 -29.70 -14.98
C ALA A 543 1.57 -28.24 -14.54
N LEU A 544 1.38 -27.32 -15.48
CA LEU A 544 1.19 -25.90 -15.19
C LEU A 544 -0.11 -25.62 -14.40
N LEU A 545 -1.24 -26.19 -14.83
CA LEU A 545 -2.51 -25.97 -14.15
C LEU A 545 -2.53 -26.62 -12.76
N CYS A 546 -1.99 -27.84 -12.64
CA CYS A 546 -1.84 -28.54 -11.37
C CYS A 546 -0.90 -27.79 -10.42
N SER A 547 0.22 -27.20 -10.89
CA SER A 547 1.13 -26.47 -10.00
C SER A 547 0.50 -25.22 -9.40
N ILE A 548 -0.28 -24.48 -10.19
CA ILE A 548 -0.97 -23.27 -9.71
C ILE A 548 -2.13 -23.67 -8.79
N GLY A 549 -2.89 -24.71 -9.13
CA GLY A 549 -3.92 -25.28 -8.25
C GLY A 549 -3.37 -25.78 -6.92
N PHE A 550 -2.22 -26.47 -6.94
CA PHE A 550 -1.51 -26.92 -5.75
C PHE A 550 -1.02 -25.74 -4.89
N ALA A 551 -0.48 -24.69 -5.50
CA ALA A 551 -0.12 -23.47 -4.77
C ALA A 551 -1.35 -22.84 -4.07
N VAL A 552 -2.53 -22.78 -4.74
CA VAL A 552 -3.79 -22.33 -4.10
C VAL A 552 -4.15 -23.20 -2.89
N LEU A 553 -4.00 -24.53 -2.98
CA LEU A 553 -4.25 -25.44 -1.86
C LEU A 553 -3.29 -25.18 -0.70
N ILE A 554 -1.98 -25.03 -0.96
CA ILE A 554 -1.00 -24.71 0.08
C ILE A 554 -1.29 -23.34 0.73
N PHE A 555 -1.65 -22.31 -0.05
CA PHE A 555 -2.08 -21.00 0.48
C PHE A 555 -3.35 -21.04 1.35
N ARG A 556 -4.17 -22.11 1.23
CA ARG A 556 -5.36 -22.33 2.07
C ARG A 556 -5.13 -23.27 3.25
N ALA A 557 -4.19 -24.22 3.14
CA ALA A 557 -3.95 -25.25 4.16
C ALA A 557 -2.82 -24.88 5.13
N VAL A 558 -1.73 -24.30 4.64
CA VAL A 558 -0.50 -24.08 5.43
C VAL A 558 -0.45 -22.64 5.93
N LEU A 559 -0.69 -22.47 7.24
CA LEU A 559 -0.73 -21.19 7.94
C LEU A 559 -1.60 -20.15 7.19
N PRO A 560 -2.91 -20.43 6.99
CA PRO A 560 -3.78 -19.59 6.16
C PRO A 560 -3.88 -18.16 6.68
N PHE A 561 -3.95 -17.19 5.75
CA PHE A 561 -4.17 -15.79 6.09
C PHE A 561 -5.60 -15.60 6.63
N ASN A 562 -5.73 -15.05 7.84
CA ASN A 562 -7.00 -14.77 8.48
C ASN A 562 -7.19 -13.26 8.71
N ASN A 563 -8.14 -12.68 7.97
CA ASN A 563 -8.50 -11.25 8.06
C ASN A 563 -8.93 -10.84 9.49
N ASP A 564 -9.55 -11.73 10.26
CA ASP A 564 -9.95 -11.44 11.65
C ASP A 564 -8.73 -11.38 12.57
N GLU A 565 -7.77 -12.31 12.41
CA GLU A 565 -6.55 -12.32 13.20
C GLU A 565 -5.63 -11.14 12.83
N GLU A 566 -5.52 -10.78 11.56
CA GLU A 566 -4.75 -9.60 11.14
C GLU A 566 -5.32 -8.32 11.76
N ARG A 567 -6.63 -8.08 11.63
CA ARG A 567 -7.33 -6.94 12.25
C ARG A 567 -7.11 -6.91 13.77
N TRP A 568 -7.26 -8.05 14.45
CA TRP A 568 -7.00 -8.17 15.88
C TRP A 568 -5.55 -7.84 16.28
N ARG A 569 -4.56 -8.40 15.56
CA ARG A 569 -3.12 -8.12 15.77
C ARG A 569 -2.80 -6.66 15.52
N MET A 570 -3.35 -6.08 14.46
CA MET A 570 -3.20 -4.68 14.08
C MET A 570 -3.69 -3.75 15.21
N ARG A 571 -4.92 -3.95 15.70
CA ARG A 571 -5.51 -3.22 16.83
C ARG A 571 -4.64 -3.31 18.08
N ASN A 572 -4.21 -4.51 18.46
CA ASN A 572 -3.37 -4.72 19.64
C ASN A 572 -1.99 -4.04 19.51
N ARG A 573 -1.39 -4.01 18.30
CA ARG A 573 -0.18 -3.23 18.01
C ARG A 573 -0.43 -1.73 18.12
N THR A 574 -1.53 -1.20 17.58
CA THR A 574 -1.88 0.22 17.72
C THR A 574 -2.02 0.63 19.20
N LEU A 575 -2.67 -0.20 20.01
CA LEU A 575 -2.82 0.04 21.46
C LEU A 575 -1.50 -0.10 22.23
N HIS A 576 -0.59 -0.98 21.78
CA HIS A 576 0.76 -1.09 22.34
C HIS A 576 1.62 0.13 21.99
N ASP A 577 1.59 0.59 20.74
CA ASP A 577 2.34 1.77 20.31
C ASP A 577 1.86 3.03 21.06
N LEU A 578 0.56 3.17 21.34
CA LEU A 578 0.02 4.28 22.14
C LEU A 578 0.58 4.29 23.58
N ARG A 579 0.78 3.12 24.20
CA ARG A 579 1.47 3.00 25.51
C ARG A 579 2.94 3.39 25.39
N HIS A 580 3.60 2.88 24.35
CA HIS A 580 5.01 3.14 24.08
C HIS A 580 5.27 4.63 23.84
N LEU A 581 4.40 5.35 23.12
CA LEU A 581 4.50 6.80 22.94
C LEU A 581 4.49 7.58 24.26
N ALA A 582 3.77 7.10 25.28
CA ALA A 582 3.68 7.76 26.57
C ALA A 582 4.91 7.56 27.47
N ALA A 583 5.72 6.51 27.24
CA ALA A 583 6.86 6.15 28.12
C ALA A 583 8.23 6.02 27.43
N ALA A 584 8.31 6.03 26.10
CA ALA A 584 9.57 5.82 25.40
C ALA A 584 10.52 7.01 25.51
N HIS A 585 11.79 6.74 25.82
CA HIS A 585 12.88 7.71 25.76
C HIS A 585 13.99 7.18 24.82
N PRO A 586 14.43 7.94 23.81
CA PRO A 586 13.96 9.27 23.40
C PRO A 586 12.52 9.27 22.86
N MET A 587 11.90 10.45 22.76
CA MET A 587 10.55 10.61 22.22
C MET A 587 10.49 10.15 20.74
N PRO A 588 9.53 9.28 20.35
CA PRO A 588 9.38 8.88 18.96
C PRO A 588 8.97 10.03 18.05
N ARG A 589 9.59 10.13 16.86
CA ARG A 589 9.31 11.19 15.88
C ARG A 589 7.87 11.12 15.38
N THR A 590 7.20 12.27 15.28
CA THR A 590 5.83 12.44 14.73
C THR A 590 5.64 11.72 13.39
N GLN A 591 6.61 11.84 12.48
CA GLN A 591 6.61 11.19 11.16
C GLN A 591 6.54 9.66 11.25
N SER A 592 7.25 9.04 12.22
CA SER A 592 7.22 7.57 12.43
C SER A 592 5.85 7.08 12.90
N TRP A 593 5.12 7.93 13.64
CA TRP A 593 3.77 7.63 14.12
C TRP A 593 2.75 7.72 12.99
N ILE A 594 2.85 8.78 12.17
CA ILE A 594 1.98 8.97 11.01
C ILE A 594 2.23 7.87 9.98
N GLY A 595 3.47 7.62 9.58
CA GLY A 595 3.81 6.56 8.61
C GLY A 595 3.27 5.17 9.00
N ARG A 596 3.39 4.79 10.28
CA ARG A 596 2.83 3.54 10.80
C ARG A 596 1.29 3.50 10.76
N ASN A 597 0.61 4.61 11.05
CA ASN A 597 -0.86 4.64 11.01
C ASN A 597 -1.42 4.78 9.59
N THR A 598 -0.74 5.48 8.68
CA THR A 598 -1.08 5.52 7.25
C THR A 598 -0.90 4.15 6.58
N ASP A 599 0.19 3.41 6.89
CA ASP A 599 0.37 2.03 6.40
C ASP A 599 -0.77 1.11 6.86
N ARG A 600 -1.06 1.14 8.16
CA ARG A 600 -2.19 0.46 8.82
C ARG A 600 -3.52 0.77 8.14
N PHE A 601 -3.77 2.05 7.88
CA PHE A 601 -5.00 2.52 7.28
C PHE A 601 -5.15 2.08 5.82
N SER A 602 -4.06 2.12 5.04
CA SER A 602 -4.05 1.63 3.66
C SER A 602 -4.27 0.11 3.57
N ARG A 603 -3.68 -0.69 4.49
CA ARG A 603 -3.97 -2.14 4.62
C ARG A 603 -5.48 -2.39 4.80
N LEU A 604 -6.12 -1.67 5.73
CA LEU A 604 -7.56 -1.79 5.96
C LEU A 604 -8.39 -1.44 4.72
N ILE A 605 -8.03 -0.39 3.97
CA ILE A 605 -8.71 -0.04 2.71
C ILE A 605 -8.50 -1.13 1.65
N ARG A 606 -7.27 -1.64 1.47
CA ARG A 606 -7.00 -2.74 0.53
C ARG A 606 -7.83 -3.99 0.84
N HIS A 607 -8.04 -4.28 2.13
CA HIS A 607 -8.88 -5.38 2.60
C HIS A 607 -10.38 -5.08 2.65
N ALA A 608 -10.81 -3.83 2.41
CA ALA A 608 -12.22 -3.44 2.45
C ALA A 608 -13.04 -3.94 1.25
N GLY A 609 -12.39 -4.09 0.10
CA GLY A 609 -13.10 -4.29 -1.18
C GLY A 609 -13.91 -3.06 -1.61
N PRO A 610 -14.76 -3.19 -2.64
CA PRO A 610 -15.55 -2.06 -3.16
C PRO A 610 -16.73 -1.64 -2.27
N THR A 611 -17.09 -2.44 -1.27
CA THR A 611 -18.17 -2.17 -0.31
C THR A 611 -17.68 -2.47 1.11
N PRO A 612 -17.24 -1.44 1.88
CA PRO A 612 -16.76 -1.63 3.24
C PRO A 612 -17.82 -2.29 4.11
N THR A 613 -17.46 -3.34 4.86
CA THR A 613 -18.31 -3.88 5.93
C THR A 613 -18.30 -2.88 7.10
N PRO A 614 -19.41 -2.69 7.86
CA PRO A 614 -19.43 -1.77 9.02
C PRO A 614 -18.30 -2.00 10.03
N THR A 615 -17.87 -3.25 10.20
CA THR A 615 -16.68 -3.59 11.00
C THR A 615 -15.40 -2.91 10.47
N ILE A 616 -15.16 -2.90 9.15
CA ILE A 616 -13.98 -2.25 8.56
C ILE A 616 -14.05 -0.73 8.74
N GLU A 617 -15.24 -0.15 8.60
CA GLU A 617 -15.43 1.29 8.81
C GLU A 617 -15.11 1.72 10.25
N ALA A 618 -15.50 0.92 11.24
CA ALA A 618 -15.15 1.12 12.64
C ALA A 618 -13.65 0.91 12.93
N TYR A 619 -13.00 -0.07 12.27
CA TYR A 619 -11.54 -0.24 12.37
C TYR A 619 -10.75 0.94 11.78
N LEU A 620 -11.22 1.48 10.65
CA LEU A 620 -10.67 2.69 10.03
C LEU A 620 -10.86 3.92 10.93
N GLN A 621 -12.07 4.13 11.49
CA GLN A 621 -12.35 5.18 12.45
C GLN A 621 -11.46 5.08 13.70
N GLY A 622 -11.37 3.88 14.28
CA GLY A 622 -10.55 3.61 15.45
C GLY A 622 -9.04 3.82 15.23
N THR A 623 -8.55 3.51 14.03
CA THR A 623 -7.15 3.78 13.64
C THR A 623 -6.86 5.28 13.55
N LEU A 624 -7.82 6.08 13.07
CA LEU A 624 -7.71 7.54 13.05
C LEU A 624 -7.78 8.14 14.45
N SER A 625 -8.74 7.68 15.28
CA SER A 625 -8.84 8.06 16.69
C SER A 625 -7.53 7.80 17.44
N ALA A 626 -6.95 6.62 17.25
CA ALA A 626 -5.63 6.29 17.77
C ALA A 626 -4.55 7.24 17.22
N MET A 627 -4.50 7.51 15.91
CA MET A 627 -3.55 8.45 15.32
C MET A 627 -3.65 9.84 15.98
N THR A 628 -4.87 10.38 16.13
CA THR A 628 -5.16 11.65 16.80
C THR A 628 -4.70 11.63 18.26
N ILE A 629 -5.00 10.58 19.03
CA ILE A 629 -4.54 10.44 20.42
C ILE A 629 -3.00 10.47 20.48
N GLY A 630 -2.32 9.68 19.65
CA GLY A 630 -0.86 9.60 19.64
C GLY A 630 -0.17 10.91 19.24
N LEU A 631 -0.72 11.67 18.29
CA LEU A 631 -0.22 12.99 17.93
C LEU A 631 -0.33 13.99 19.10
N ASN A 632 -1.46 13.98 19.81
CA ASN A 632 -1.64 14.83 20.98
C ASN A 632 -0.74 14.39 22.16
N ILE A 633 -0.44 13.09 22.32
CA ILE A 633 0.56 12.61 23.30
C ILE A 633 1.97 13.13 22.97
N ILE A 634 2.41 13.04 21.72
CA ILE A 634 3.73 13.54 21.29
C ILE A 634 3.84 15.04 21.59
N ARG A 635 2.82 15.84 21.23
CA ARG A 635 2.81 17.27 21.51
C ARG A 635 2.77 17.60 22.99
N LEU A 636 1.99 16.87 23.78
CA LEU A 636 1.92 17.04 25.23
C LEU A 636 3.30 16.80 25.88
N ARG A 637 4.07 15.83 25.35
CA ARG A 637 5.48 15.64 25.71
C ARG A 637 6.40 16.75 25.20
N THR A 638 6.18 17.27 23.99
CA THR A 638 6.93 18.45 23.49
C THR A 638 6.71 19.69 24.37
N VAL A 639 5.54 19.86 24.97
CA VAL A 639 5.27 20.95 25.93
C VAL A 639 6.06 20.75 27.23
N LEU A 640 6.19 19.51 27.72
CA LEU A 640 7.07 19.19 28.86
C LEU A 640 8.54 19.49 28.54
N GLU A 641 9.04 19.03 27.38
CA GLU A 641 10.44 19.21 26.94
C GLU A 641 10.86 20.70 26.81
N ARG A 642 9.91 21.64 26.72
CA ARG A 642 10.19 23.09 26.70
C ARG A 642 10.53 23.66 28.08
N GLY A 643 10.17 22.99 29.18
CA GLY A 643 10.46 23.46 30.55
C GLY A 643 9.77 24.77 30.96
N GLN A 644 8.68 25.16 30.28
CA GLN A 644 7.96 26.44 30.52
C GLN A 644 6.70 26.29 31.40
N LEU A 645 6.39 25.06 31.83
CA LEU A 645 5.22 24.77 32.68
C LEU A 645 5.57 24.90 34.18
N PRO A 646 4.63 25.35 35.02
CA PRO A 646 4.76 25.22 36.46
C PRO A 646 4.77 23.76 36.90
N ALA A 647 5.55 23.43 37.95
CA ALA A 647 5.69 22.04 38.45
C ALA A 647 4.35 21.36 38.81
N ALA A 648 3.31 22.12 39.16
CA ALA A 648 1.97 21.58 39.40
C ALA A 648 1.25 21.15 38.09
N ALA A 649 1.46 21.88 36.99
CA ALA A 649 0.92 21.55 35.68
C ALA A 649 1.68 20.36 35.06
N GLU A 650 3.00 20.35 35.19
CA GLU A 650 3.89 19.25 34.81
C GLU A 650 3.44 17.92 35.46
N ARG A 651 3.33 17.86 36.80
CA ARG A 651 2.85 16.67 37.52
C ARG A 651 1.48 16.17 37.06
N ALA A 652 0.56 17.07 36.72
CA ALA A 652 -0.77 16.68 36.24
C ALA A 652 -0.70 15.99 34.86
N ILE A 653 0.24 16.40 34.00
CA ILE A 653 0.52 15.80 32.71
C ILE A 653 1.28 14.48 32.86
N GLU A 654 2.30 14.43 33.72
CA GLU A 654 3.05 13.21 34.03
C GLU A 654 2.16 12.10 34.58
N LEU A 655 1.23 12.42 35.48
CA LEU A 655 0.21 11.49 35.98
C LEU A 655 -0.66 10.91 34.85
N PHE A 656 -1.01 11.72 33.86
CA PHE A 656 -1.73 11.25 32.68
C PHE A 656 -0.83 10.34 31.80
N LEU A 657 0.42 10.73 31.52
CA LEU A 657 1.35 9.94 30.69
C LEU A 657 1.70 8.61 31.34
N SER A 658 1.98 8.61 32.64
CA SER A 658 2.16 7.40 33.46
C SER A 658 0.93 6.48 33.36
N ARG A 659 -0.28 7.02 33.44
CA ARG A 659 -1.49 6.21 33.28
C ARG A 659 -1.71 5.74 31.83
N MET A 660 -1.20 6.47 30.84
CA MET A 660 -1.30 6.12 29.42
C MET A 660 -0.30 5.03 29.03
N SER A 661 0.88 4.92 29.67
CA SER A 661 1.81 3.81 29.44
C SER A 661 1.24 2.47 29.96
N GLU A 662 0.45 2.50 31.02
CA GLU A 662 -0.31 1.35 31.55
C GLU A 662 -1.60 1.03 30.78
N PHE A 663 -1.92 1.73 29.68
CA PHE A 663 -3.21 1.66 29.00
C PHE A 663 -3.46 0.30 28.31
N SER A 664 -3.83 -0.71 29.10
CA SER A 664 -4.05 -2.10 28.65
C SER A 664 -5.11 -2.27 27.56
N GLY A 665 -5.92 -1.24 27.30
CA GLY A 665 -7.06 -1.30 26.40
C GLY A 665 -8.20 -2.16 26.95
N ARG A 666 -8.18 -2.63 28.20
CA ARG A 666 -9.34 -3.32 28.79
C ARG A 666 -10.31 -2.30 29.40
N TYR A 667 -11.30 -1.89 28.63
CA TYR A 667 -12.43 -1.10 29.13
C TYR A 667 -13.42 -2.01 29.85
N GLY A 668 -13.12 -2.35 31.12
CA GLY A 668 -14.19 -2.70 32.05
C GLY A 668 -15.15 -1.52 32.25
N ARG A 669 -16.11 -1.63 33.18
CA ARG A 669 -17.13 -0.60 33.53
C ARG A 669 -16.62 0.83 33.83
N PHE A 670 -15.32 1.09 33.77
CA PHE A 670 -14.69 2.36 34.08
C PHE A 670 -13.58 2.71 33.09
N GLY A 671 -13.82 3.66 32.18
CA GLY A 671 -12.78 4.28 31.34
C GLY A 671 -11.78 5.12 32.15
N ARG A 672 -10.87 4.45 32.89
CA ARG A 672 -9.97 5.09 33.86
C ARG A 672 -9.06 6.14 33.21
N THR A 673 -8.43 5.84 32.08
CA THR A 673 -7.51 6.77 31.39
C THR A 673 -8.24 8.01 30.88
N ALA A 674 -9.45 7.88 30.32
CA ALA A 674 -10.29 9.02 29.95
C ALA A 674 -10.78 9.86 31.16
N ARG A 675 -10.88 9.26 32.36
CA ARG A 675 -11.15 10.01 33.61
C ARG A 675 -9.90 10.73 34.12
N VAL A 676 -8.71 10.12 34.03
CA VAL A 676 -7.45 10.79 34.39
C VAL A 676 -7.15 11.95 33.44
N ALA A 677 -7.36 11.79 32.13
CA ALA A 677 -7.25 12.88 31.16
C ALA A 677 -8.17 14.06 31.54
N ARG A 678 -9.48 13.82 31.78
CA ARG A 678 -10.42 14.85 32.26
C ARG A 678 -10.04 15.45 33.61
N GLY A 679 -9.43 14.67 34.51
CA GLY A 679 -8.88 15.15 35.78
C GLY A 679 -7.72 16.12 35.57
N ALA A 680 -6.78 15.76 34.71
CA ALA A 680 -5.66 16.62 34.32
C ALA A 680 -6.17 17.92 33.64
N THR A 681 -7.11 17.83 32.69
CA THR A 681 -7.74 19.01 32.06
C THR A 681 -8.36 19.95 33.10
N ARG A 682 -9.11 19.42 34.09
CA ARG A 682 -9.70 20.25 35.17
C ARG A 682 -8.63 20.85 36.09
N SER A 683 -7.56 20.12 36.38
CA SER A 683 -6.44 20.63 37.17
C SER A 683 -5.72 21.76 36.45
N LEU A 684 -5.45 21.59 35.15
CA LEU A 684 -4.83 22.61 34.31
C LEU A 684 -5.71 23.84 34.14
N ARG A 685 -7.04 23.70 33.90
CA ARG A 685 -7.97 24.86 33.85
C ARG A 685 -7.92 25.70 35.14
N ARG A 686 -7.78 25.08 36.31
CA ARG A 686 -7.65 25.78 37.60
C ARG A 686 -6.30 26.48 37.78
N LEU A 687 -5.21 25.87 37.30
CA LEU A 687 -3.87 26.45 37.35
C LEU A 687 -3.75 27.63 36.37
N GLU A 688 -4.31 27.48 35.16
CA GLU A 688 -4.32 28.48 34.10
C GLU A 688 -4.97 29.80 34.54
N ALA A 689 -6.13 29.73 35.20
CA ALA A 689 -6.84 30.90 35.74
C ALA A 689 -6.10 31.61 36.90
N GLY A 690 -5.08 30.97 37.49
CA GLY A 690 -4.25 31.53 38.55
C GLY A 690 -2.83 31.91 38.12
N GLU A 691 -2.44 31.63 36.87
CA GLU A 691 -1.07 31.77 36.39
C GLU A 691 -0.79 33.21 35.91
N GLY A 692 0.17 33.87 36.56
CA GLY A 692 0.54 35.26 36.23
C GLY A 692 1.47 35.36 35.01
N ASN A 693 2.21 34.31 34.68
CA ASN A 693 3.12 34.31 33.54
C ASN A 693 2.38 33.96 32.23
N ILE A 694 2.25 34.95 31.33
CA ILE A 694 1.64 34.81 30.00
C ILE A 694 2.19 33.61 29.22
N THR A 695 3.50 33.39 29.22
CA THR A 695 4.15 32.29 28.49
C THR A 695 3.72 30.93 29.05
N SER A 696 3.76 30.78 30.37
CA SER A 696 3.30 29.55 31.04
C SER A 696 1.80 29.32 30.84
N ARG A 697 0.98 30.38 30.88
CA ARG A 697 -0.47 30.32 30.63
C ARG A 697 -0.80 29.86 29.20
N ILE A 698 -0.02 30.29 28.20
CA ILE A 698 -0.13 29.81 26.81
C ILE A 698 0.22 28.32 26.69
N GLU A 699 1.29 27.85 27.36
CA GLU A 699 1.66 26.42 27.35
C GLU A 699 0.66 25.54 28.11
N ILE A 700 0.10 26.02 29.24
CA ILE A 700 -1.00 25.33 29.92
C ILE A 700 -2.23 25.25 29.00
N THR A 701 -2.54 26.30 28.23
CA THR A 701 -3.64 26.30 27.23
C THR A 701 -3.44 25.24 26.15
N ARG A 702 -2.20 25.11 25.63
CA ARG A 702 -1.83 24.05 24.67
C ARG A 702 -2.03 22.66 25.29
N ALA A 703 -1.56 22.45 26.52
CA ALA A 703 -1.75 21.18 27.23
C ALA A 703 -3.23 20.84 27.48
N ILE A 704 -4.06 21.83 27.84
CA ILE A 704 -5.52 21.68 27.96
C ILE A 704 -6.12 21.23 26.63
N ALA A 705 -5.78 21.89 25.51
CA ALA A 705 -6.28 21.56 24.18
C ALA A 705 -5.95 20.11 23.77
N TYR A 706 -4.71 19.66 23.99
CA TYR A 706 -4.29 18.30 23.66
C TYR A 706 -4.98 17.24 24.54
N LEU A 707 -5.07 17.49 25.85
CA LEU A 707 -5.76 16.58 26.79
C LEU A 707 -7.27 16.50 26.54
N LEU A 708 -7.91 17.60 26.13
CA LEU A 708 -9.33 17.63 25.79
C LEU A 708 -9.62 16.69 24.61
N VAL A 709 -8.87 16.81 23.50
CA VAL A 709 -8.97 15.89 22.35
C VAL A 709 -8.74 14.44 22.76
N ILE A 710 -7.66 14.16 23.51
CA ILE A 710 -7.38 12.80 23.97
C ILE A 710 -8.56 12.25 24.80
N SER A 711 -9.14 13.07 25.69
CA SER A 711 -10.24 12.64 26.55
C SER A 711 -11.54 12.37 25.79
N TYR A 712 -11.82 13.15 24.74
CA TYR A 712 -12.95 12.98 23.83
C TYR A 712 -12.77 11.70 23.01
N GLU A 713 -11.63 11.53 22.35
CA GLU A 713 -11.31 10.38 21.51
C GLU A 713 -11.31 9.05 22.29
N LEU A 714 -10.72 9.03 23.49
CA LEU A 714 -10.77 7.89 24.40
C LEU A 714 -12.19 7.54 24.90
N GLY A 715 -13.13 8.49 24.81
CA GLY A 715 -14.54 8.30 25.13
C GLY A 715 -15.35 7.81 23.93
N ALA A 716 -15.35 8.59 22.84
CA ALA A 716 -16.13 8.33 21.63
C ALA A 716 -15.77 6.99 20.98
N ASN A 717 -14.49 6.60 20.99
CA ASN A 717 -14.00 5.38 20.34
C ASN A 717 -13.73 4.23 21.34
N ALA A 718 -14.32 4.27 22.54
CA ALA A 718 -14.10 3.28 23.60
C ALA A 718 -14.30 1.82 23.13
N ALA A 719 -15.30 1.56 22.27
CA ALA A 719 -15.56 0.23 21.73
C ALA A 719 -14.40 -0.28 20.85
N PHE A 720 -13.81 0.56 20.00
CA PHE A 720 -12.60 0.20 19.25
C PHE A 720 -11.37 0.10 20.16
N LEU A 721 -11.29 0.89 21.23
CA LEU A 721 -10.15 0.86 22.15
C LEU A 721 -10.20 -0.34 23.13
N ASP A 722 -11.33 -1.04 23.25
CA ASP A 722 -11.50 -2.18 24.15
C ASP A 722 -10.94 -3.52 23.66
N ALA A 723 -9.66 -3.78 23.88
CA ALA A 723 -8.98 -5.05 23.58
C ALA A 723 -9.40 -6.24 24.48
N SER A 724 -10.54 -6.18 25.16
CA SER A 724 -11.09 -7.32 25.92
C SER A 724 -11.61 -8.44 25.01
N GLN A 725 -12.22 -8.10 23.87
CA GLN A 725 -12.82 -9.04 22.91
C GLN A 725 -12.55 -8.64 21.45
N PRO A 726 -12.49 -9.61 20.51
CA PRO A 726 -12.40 -9.34 19.08
C PRO A 726 -13.51 -8.39 18.62
N TYR A 727 -13.14 -7.24 18.07
CA TYR A 727 -14.11 -6.24 17.66
C TYR A 727 -14.93 -6.74 16.47
N ARG A 728 -16.21 -6.99 16.72
CA ARG A 728 -17.25 -7.31 15.74
C ARG A 728 -18.38 -6.32 15.95
N VAL A 729 -18.76 -5.60 14.90
CA VAL A 729 -20.04 -4.89 14.88
C VAL A 729 -21.11 -5.97 14.79
N SER A 730 -21.99 -6.06 15.80
CA SER A 730 -23.24 -6.82 15.65
C SER A 730 -24.11 -6.12 14.61
N ASP A 731 -24.79 -6.85 13.73
CA ASP A 731 -25.66 -6.32 12.66
C ASP A 731 -26.96 -5.64 13.17
N ALA A 732 -26.89 -5.02 14.35
CA ALA A 732 -27.95 -4.30 15.06
C ALA A 732 -27.36 -3.09 15.79
N SER A 733 -27.01 -2.05 15.03
CA SER A 733 -26.76 -0.68 15.50
C SER A 733 -27.04 0.30 14.36
#